data_AF-A0A4Q4MBP3-F1
#
_entry.id   AF-A0A4Q4MBP3-F1
#
_cell.length_a   1.000
_cell.length_b   1.000
_cell.length_c   1.000
_cell.angle_alpha   90.00
_cell.angle_beta   90.00
_cell.angle_gamma   90.00
#
_symmetry.space_group_name_H-M   'P 1'
#
loop_
_entity.id
_entity.type
_entity.pdbx_description
1 polymer ?
#
loop_
_entity_poly.entity_id
_entity_poly.type
_entity_poly.pdbx_seq_one_letter_code
_entity_poly.pdbx_strand_id
1 'polypeptide(L)'
;MFNFTPLLGAQSSSPASQSLLEFDGGIQILIDVGWDEDFSVEKLKEIERHVPTLSFILLTHATTAHLGAYVHCCKNFPLFTRIPVYATNPVISLGRTLLQDLYESTPLASSIIPTEALSESAYSFSSALKGCKNPNILLQAPTSQEIADYFARINPLRYSQPHQPIPSPNSPPLNGLTITAYSAGHTLGGSIWHIQHGMESVVYAVDWNQAREHVLSGAAWLGGPGTGGAEVLEQLRRPTALICSSKNTSMVKVARSPNKRDEALLEMIQDTVAKGGTVLIPSDSSARILELAYLLEETWEREAADAEGGGALRSAKVYLASRTGGATMRYVRSMLEWMEEGIVKEFEASAADQDRRNKNGKEEDRARVPFDFKHITLVERKTRVARMLGAAGPRVILASDATLEWGFSKDALRSLASDEKNLVILTERAGQLGAQKKGLGRYLWELWNQRNASPGHDAPSISVIDAAGDQAPFSTVRAVALEGDEVPLYQQFLAGQRQRQTTMGGDNAAMLETSADIVDDRSSTESESSEGSGDGYRGKALNATVALQHARNKLGMTDAELGVNVLIRRKNVYDYEVQGKKGKEKMFPFQAKKRRADDFGDLIRPEDFARAEEEDNTAGEALRGEGTKKENAVGQKRRWDDLLNSTDTNKANANQKRRKDKEVREGEDEESDSEPEDDPDKVEGPSKVIIESETLEIRCRIAFVDFSGLHDRRTIQQLIPLIKPRKLIFVGGEEGETLELAEISRIALNANTDSANAIDVFTPAVGIMIDASVDTNAWSVKLSRSMVRNLRWQNVRGMGVVAITGRLAAASLEPKVEEEADTPAKKKARLDAPAVPVSSDKNDDTPVLDVVPTNMATAVRSVAQPFHVGDLRLADLRKLMNANGMQAEFRGEGVLVINGTVAVRKTATGQIEIDGGAYGNLDPRNNDAATFSRVRRQIYEGLAVVAGG
;
A
#
# COMPACT_ATOMS: atom_id res chain seq x y z
N MET A 1 -18.29 22.45 -6.41
CA MET A 1 -17.14 22.77 -7.27
C MET A 1 -15.88 22.14 -6.70
N PHE A 2 -15.02 21.62 -7.57
CA PHE A 2 -13.72 21.09 -7.18
C PHE A 2 -12.72 21.21 -8.34
N ASN A 3 -11.46 21.45 -7.99
CA ASN A 3 -10.34 21.58 -8.91
C ASN A 3 -9.40 20.40 -8.79
N PHE A 4 -8.82 20.00 -9.91
CA PHE A 4 -7.81 18.96 -9.98
C PHE A 4 -6.52 19.52 -10.57
N THR A 5 -5.39 19.29 -9.91
CA THR A 5 -4.06 19.72 -10.36
C THR A 5 -3.08 18.56 -10.27
N PRO A 6 -2.53 18.04 -11.38
CA PRO A 6 -1.43 17.08 -11.32
C PRO A 6 -0.13 17.81 -10.98
N LEU A 7 0.52 17.45 -9.88
CA LEU A 7 1.79 18.02 -9.44
C LEU A 7 3.00 17.32 -10.09
N LEU A 8 2.90 16.01 -10.35
CA LEU A 8 3.88 15.23 -11.11
C LEU A 8 3.21 14.12 -11.92
N GLY A 9 3.90 13.64 -12.95
CA GLY A 9 3.51 12.46 -13.73
C GLY A 9 2.59 12.70 -14.92
N ALA A 10 1.94 13.87 -15.04
CA ALA A 10 1.07 14.17 -16.17
C ALA A 10 1.87 14.57 -17.43
N GLN A 11 1.60 13.90 -18.56
CA GLN A 11 2.30 14.14 -19.84
C GLN A 11 3.83 14.13 -19.69
N SER A 12 4.34 13.28 -18.80
CA SER A 12 5.74 13.23 -18.42
C SER A 12 6.26 11.81 -18.58
N SER A 13 7.54 11.70 -18.94
CA SER A 13 8.26 10.44 -18.98
C SER A 13 8.67 9.94 -17.59
N SER A 14 8.49 10.75 -16.55
CA SER A 14 8.68 10.34 -15.16
C SER A 14 7.51 9.47 -14.69
N PRO A 15 7.77 8.33 -14.01
CA PRO A 15 6.71 7.44 -13.54
C PRO A 15 6.00 7.97 -12.28
N ALA A 16 6.59 8.98 -11.61
CA ALA A 16 6.13 9.54 -10.35
C ALA A 16 4.73 10.15 -10.47
N SER A 17 3.84 9.81 -9.53
CA SER A 17 2.47 10.29 -9.44
C SER A 17 2.31 11.18 -8.22
N GLN A 18 1.82 12.40 -8.45
CA GLN A 18 1.40 13.32 -7.39
C GLN A 18 0.23 14.14 -7.91
N SER A 19 -0.89 14.14 -7.18
CA SER A 19 -2.10 14.84 -7.58
C SER A 19 -2.72 15.59 -6.42
N LEU A 20 -3.16 16.82 -6.68
CA LEU A 20 -3.87 17.66 -5.71
C LEU A 20 -5.33 17.81 -6.12
N LEU A 21 -6.22 17.52 -5.18
CA LEU A 21 -7.67 17.68 -5.33
C LEU A 21 -8.18 18.72 -4.34
N GLU A 22 -8.79 19.78 -4.84
CA GLU A 22 -9.30 20.88 -4.01
C GLU A 22 -10.81 20.97 -4.13
N PHE A 23 -11.53 20.81 -3.02
CA PHE A 23 -12.99 20.97 -2.97
C PHE A 23 -13.40 22.33 -2.41
N ASP A 24 -14.61 22.76 -2.76
CA ASP A 24 -15.27 23.91 -2.13
C ASP A 24 -15.27 23.79 -0.60
N GLY A 25 -15.00 24.92 0.05
CA GLY A 25 -14.81 24.97 1.50
C GLY A 25 -13.34 24.85 1.94
N GLY A 26 -12.40 24.81 0.99
CA GLY A 26 -10.96 24.84 1.26
C GLY A 26 -10.37 23.48 1.65
N ILE A 27 -11.06 22.39 1.35
CA ILE A 27 -10.57 21.02 1.60
C ILE A 27 -9.55 20.67 0.51
N GLN A 28 -8.32 20.34 0.89
CA GLN A 28 -7.27 19.94 -0.04
C GLN A 28 -6.78 18.53 0.26
N ILE A 29 -6.80 17.66 -0.74
CA ILE A 29 -6.42 16.26 -0.64
C ILE A 29 -5.23 16.02 -1.56
N LEU A 30 -4.13 15.55 -0.98
CA LEU A 30 -2.98 15.08 -1.74
C LEU A 30 -3.15 13.58 -2.00
N ILE A 31 -3.10 13.17 -3.26
CA ILE A 31 -3.15 11.77 -3.66
C ILE A 31 -1.78 11.42 -4.22
N ASP A 32 -1.17 10.41 -3.59
CA ASP A 32 0.19 9.92 -3.81
C ASP A 32 1.30 10.94 -3.50
N VAL A 33 2.43 10.40 -3.04
CA VAL A 33 3.67 11.12 -2.74
C VAL A 33 4.79 10.41 -3.48
N GLY A 34 4.59 10.24 -4.78
CA GLY A 34 5.50 9.55 -5.68
C GLY A 34 6.81 10.29 -5.87
N TRP A 35 7.87 9.55 -6.19
CA TRP A 35 9.16 10.12 -6.55
C TRP A 35 9.73 9.39 -7.76
N ASP A 36 10.70 10.01 -8.42
CA ASP A 36 11.47 9.37 -9.47
C ASP A 36 12.90 9.13 -9.02
N GLU A 37 13.58 8.28 -9.79
CA GLU A 37 14.91 7.75 -9.46
C GLU A 37 16.03 8.82 -9.49
N ASP A 38 15.72 10.06 -9.90
CA ASP A 38 16.62 11.21 -9.76
C ASP A 38 16.72 11.69 -8.30
N PHE A 39 15.73 11.39 -7.47
CA PHE A 39 15.63 11.83 -6.08
C PHE A 39 15.86 13.35 -5.90
N SER A 40 15.29 14.17 -6.79
CA SER A 40 15.45 15.63 -6.74
C SER A 40 14.46 16.29 -5.79
N VAL A 41 14.98 17.13 -4.88
CA VAL A 41 14.17 17.96 -3.96
C VAL A 41 13.35 19.02 -4.70
N GLU A 42 13.81 19.47 -5.87
CA GLU A 42 13.12 20.51 -6.64
C GLU A 42 11.70 20.08 -7.05
N LYS A 43 11.53 18.80 -7.35
CA LYS A 43 10.23 18.20 -7.72
C LYS A 43 9.25 18.13 -6.54
N LEU A 44 9.74 18.27 -5.30
CA LEU A 44 8.94 18.22 -4.08
C LEU A 44 8.60 19.62 -3.52
N LYS A 45 9.15 20.69 -4.09
CA LYS A 45 8.90 22.09 -3.66
C LYS A 45 7.41 22.46 -3.69
N GLU A 46 6.67 21.95 -4.68
CA GLU A 46 5.22 22.21 -4.76
C GLU A 46 4.44 21.49 -3.63
N ILE A 47 4.83 20.27 -3.25
CA ILE A 47 4.23 19.60 -2.08
C ILE A 47 4.50 20.43 -0.83
N GLU A 48 5.75 20.85 -0.60
CA GLU A 48 6.16 21.65 0.55
C GLU A 48 5.29 22.91 0.72
N ARG A 49 4.98 23.58 -0.41
CA ARG A 49 4.13 24.78 -0.44
C ARG A 49 2.69 24.49 0.02
N HIS A 50 2.15 23.31 -0.30
CA HIS A 50 0.77 22.94 0.03
C HIS A 50 0.62 22.32 1.43
N VAL A 51 1.69 21.85 2.07
CA VAL A 51 1.65 21.21 3.42
C VAL A 51 0.77 21.95 4.44
N PRO A 52 0.82 23.29 4.59
CA PRO A 52 0.03 23.99 5.60
C PRO A 52 -1.49 23.91 5.38
N THR A 53 -1.93 23.70 4.14
CA THR A 53 -3.35 23.72 3.74
C THR A 53 -3.94 22.33 3.47
N LEU A 54 -3.11 21.29 3.46
CA LEU A 54 -3.55 19.91 3.24
C LEU A 54 -4.44 19.40 4.37
N SER A 55 -5.57 18.81 3.99
CA SER A 55 -6.53 18.16 4.89
C SER A 55 -6.11 16.75 5.25
N PHE A 56 -5.78 15.93 4.26
CA PHE A 56 -5.30 14.55 4.43
C PHE A 56 -4.61 14.04 3.15
N ILE A 57 -3.91 12.91 3.27
CA ILE A 57 -3.18 12.26 2.17
C ILE A 57 -3.76 10.88 1.90
N LEU A 58 -3.90 10.52 0.62
CA LEU A 58 -4.26 9.18 0.17
C LEU A 58 -3.08 8.53 -0.56
N LEU A 59 -2.75 7.29 -0.25
CA LEU A 59 -1.74 6.51 -0.97
C LEU A 59 -2.40 5.37 -1.75
N THR A 60 -2.01 5.18 -3.00
CA THR A 60 -2.60 4.16 -3.89
C THR A 60 -1.85 2.83 -3.92
N HIS A 61 -0.53 2.86 -4.13
CA HIS A 61 0.31 1.68 -4.37
C HIS A 61 1.62 1.72 -3.58
N ALA A 62 2.16 0.54 -3.25
CA ALA A 62 3.47 0.37 -2.65
C ALA A 62 4.59 0.29 -3.71
N THR A 63 4.77 1.37 -4.48
CA THR A 63 5.84 1.53 -5.48
C THR A 63 6.50 2.90 -5.33
N THR A 64 7.74 3.05 -5.83
CA THR A 64 8.49 4.33 -5.76
C THR A 64 7.71 5.45 -6.43
N ALA A 65 7.04 5.13 -7.54
CA ALA A 65 6.15 6.00 -8.29
C ALA A 65 4.97 6.59 -7.49
N HIS A 66 4.53 6.01 -6.37
CA HIS A 66 3.34 6.48 -5.63
C HIS A 66 3.62 6.87 -4.17
N LEU A 67 4.64 6.29 -3.52
CA LEU A 67 4.98 6.64 -2.13
C LEU A 67 6.48 6.89 -1.89
N GLY A 68 7.30 6.93 -2.95
CA GLY A 68 8.75 7.08 -2.88
C GLY A 68 9.25 8.25 -2.02
N ALA A 69 8.56 9.39 -2.08
CA ALA A 69 8.95 10.60 -1.35
C ALA A 69 8.31 10.71 0.04
N TYR A 70 7.44 9.77 0.45
CA TYR A 70 6.67 9.87 1.70
C TYR A 70 7.56 10.08 2.94
N VAL A 71 8.56 9.22 3.13
CA VAL A 71 9.48 9.30 4.28
C VAL A 71 10.36 10.55 4.19
N HIS A 72 10.78 10.94 2.98
CA HIS A 72 11.56 12.16 2.78
C HIS A 72 10.75 13.39 3.22
N CYS A 73 9.47 13.48 2.84
CA CYS A 73 8.56 14.53 3.27
C CYS A 73 8.34 14.51 4.79
N CYS A 74 8.16 13.34 5.40
CA CYS A 74 7.98 13.22 6.85
C CYS A 74 9.19 13.77 7.66
N LYS A 75 10.41 13.50 7.20
CA LYS A 75 11.63 13.94 7.88
C LYS A 75 11.97 15.41 7.63
N ASN A 76 11.81 15.86 6.38
CA ASN A 76 12.35 17.14 5.94
C ASN A 76 11.31 18.28 5.91
N PHE A 77 10.02 17.98 5.71
CA PHE A 77 8.98 19.00 5.63
C PHE A 77 8.30 19.23 6.98
N PRO A 78 8.34 20.47 7.52
CA PRO A 78 7.69 20.78 8.79
C PRO A 78 6.18 20.57 8.69
N LEU A 79 5.55 20.11 9.77
CA LEU A 79 4.11 19.84 9.88
C LEU A 79 3.58 18.67 9.05
N PHE A 80 4.35 18.10 8.10
CA PHE A 80 3.88 17.01 7.25
C PHE A 80 3.41 15.79 8.05
N THR A 81 4.12 15.46 9.12
CA THR A 81 3.79 14.33 10.00
C THR A 81 2.52 14.53 10.85
N ARG A 82 1.92 15.72 10.84
CA ARG A 82 0.65 16.02 11.50
C ARG A 82 -0.56 15.80 10.59
N ILE A 83 -0.32 15.63 9.29
CA ILE A 83 -1.39 15.40 8.31
C ILE A 83 -1.81 13.93 8.38
N PRO A 84 -3.11 13.62 8.52
CA PRO A 84 -3.58 12.24 8.52
C PRO A 84 -3.41 11.62 7.13
N VAL A 85 -2.89 10.39 7.10
CA VAL A 85 -2.62 9.63 5.87
C VAL A 85 -3.50 8.38 5.88
N TYR A 86 -4.03 7.99 4.73
CA TYR A 86 -4.85 6.79 4.55
C TYR A 86 -4.31 5.90 3.44
N ALA A 87 -4.25 4.60 3.71
CA ALA A 87 -3.81 3.58 2.76
C ALA A 87 -4.37 2.21 3.15
N THR A 88 -4.29 1.22 2.27
CA THR A 88 -4.63 -0.16 2.61
C THR A 88 -3.52 -0.84 3.41
N ASN A 89 -3.86 -1.89 4.18
CA ASN A 89 -2.88 -2.62 4.99
C ASN A 89 -1.63 -3.10 4.21
N PRO A 90 -1.78 -3.71 3.01
CA PRO A 90 -0.61 -4.16 2.26
C PRO A 90 0.22 -2.98 1.76
N VAL A 91 -0.39 -1.86 1.33
CA VAL A 91 0.34 -0.68 0.88
C VAL A 91 1.22 -0.11 2.00
N ILE A 92 0.73 -0.10 3.24
CA ILE A 92 1.50 0.34 4.42
C ILE A 92 2.68 -0.61 4.67
N SER A 93 2.43 -1.92 4.72
CA SER A 93 3.47 -2.88 5.12
C SER A 93 4.53 -3.09 4.05
N LEU A 94 4.13 -3.17 2.79
CA LEU A 94 5.02 -3.32 1.63
C LEU A 94 5.68 -2.00 1.26
N GLY A 95 5.01 -0.86 1.46
CA GLY A 95 5.61 0.46 1.30
C GLY A 95 6.75 0.69 2.29
N ARG A 96 6.61 0.18 3.52
CA ARG A 96 7.71 0.22 4.50
C ARG A 96 8.93 -0.57 4.03
N THR A 97 8.75 -1.80 3.56
CA THR A 97 9.89 -2.64 3.13
C THR A 97 10.54 -2.09 1.87
N LEU A 98 9.74 -1.53 0.95
CA LEU A 98 10.23 -0.81 -0.23
C LEU A 98 11.13 0.36 0.16
N LEU A 99 10.68 1.24 1.04
CA LEU A 99 11.48 2.41 1.42
C LEU A 99 12.71 2.04 2.25
N GLN A 100 12.62 1.01 3.09
CA GLN A 100 13.82 0.46 3.76
C GLN A 100 14.85 -0.04 2.73
N ASP A 101 14.41 -0.82 1.74
CA ASP A 101 15.29 -1.30 0.66
C ASP A 101 15.89 -0.15 -0.14
N LEU A 102 15.09 0.87 -0.46
CA LEU A 102 15.53 2.04 -1.21
C LEU A 102 16.64 2.82 -0.48
N TYR A 103 16.42 3.17 0.79
CA TYR A 103 17.40 3.94 1.58
C TYR A 103 18.66 3.12 1.93
N GLU A 104 18.56 1.79 2.02
CA GLU A 104 19.71 0.90 2.21
C GLU A 104 20.48 0.63 0.90
N SER A 105 19.82 0.77 -0.26
CA SER A 105 20.38 0.47 -1.56
C SER A 105 21.03 1.66 -2.25
N THR A 106 20.52 2.88 -2.08
CA THR A 106 21.10 4.08 -2.71
C THR A 106 21.18 5.28 -1.77
N PRO A 107 22.37 5.90 -1.63
CA PRO A 107 22.49 7.11 -0.82
C PRO A 107 21.79 8.32 -1.47
N LEU A 108 21.50 8.29 -2.78
CA LEU A 108 20.77 9.36 -3.45
C LEU A 108 19.33 9.51 -2.95
N ALA A 109 18.74 8.47 -2.36
CA ALA A 109 17.40 8.54 -1.76
C ALA A 109 17.31 9.60 -0.63
N SER A 110 18.45 9.94 -0.01
CA SER A 110 18.52 11.03 0.98
C SER A 110 18.46 12.44 0.37
N SER A 111 18.48 12.56 -0.97
CA SER A 111 18.56 13.80 -1.73
C SER A 111 19.84 14.62 -1.52
N ILE A 112 20.25 15.32 -2.57
CA ILE A 112 21.29 16.34 -2.50
C ILE A 112 20.67 17.66 -2.03
N ILE A 113 21.33 18.35 -1.08
CA ILE A 113 20.90 19.66 -0.63
C ILE A 113 21.00 20.67 -1.79
N PRO A 114 19.91 21.40 -2.12
CA PRO A 114 19.93 22.40 -3.17
C PRO A 114 21.00 23.47 -2.94
N THR A 115 21.69 23.89 -4.02
CA THR A 115 22.71 24.95 -3.96
C THR A 115 22.18 26.24 -3.38
N GLU A 116 20.93 26.57 -3.70
CA GLU A 116 20.23 27.75 -3.19
C GLU A 116 20.26 27.78 -1.65
N ALA A 117 19.91 26.67 -1.01
CA ALA A 117 19.86 26.54 0.44
C ALA A 117 21.25 26.57 1.10
N LEU A 118 22.26 26.02 0.43
CA LEU A 118 23.66 26.11 0.87
C LEU A 118 24.23 27.52 0.71
N SER A 119 23.86 28.24 -0.36
CA SER A 119 24.38 29.58 -0.66
C SER A 119 23.94 30.62 0.37
N GLU A 120 22.70 30.53 0.87
CA GLU A 120 22.20 31.34 1.99
C GLU A 120 23.01 31.11 3.28
N SER A 121 23.53 29.91 3.46
CA SER A 121 24.33 29.51 4.61
C SER A 121 25.83 29.80 4.42
N ALA A 122 26.29 30.05 3.19
CA ALA A 122 27.71 30.14 2.85
C ALA A 122 28.35 31.53 3.03
N TYR A 123 27.64 32.53 3.55
CA TYR A 123 28.16 33.90 3.74
C TYR A 123 29.48 33.96 4.54
N SER A 124 29.73 32.98 5.42
CA SER A 124 30.94 32.88 6.23
C SER A 124 32.06 32.02 5.61
N PHE A 125 31.76 31.19 4.60
CA PHE A 125 32.64 30.14 4.07
C PHE A 125 32.74 30.17 2.54
N SER A 126 32.94 31.35 1.95
CA SER A 126 33.05 31.55 0.50
C SER A 126 34.20 30.77 -0.17
N SER A 127 35.14 30.20 0.61
CA SER A 127 36.20 29.32 0.12
C SER A 127 35.69 27.93 -0.30
N ALA A 128 34.68 27.38 0.39
CA ALA A 128 34.15 26.03 0.14
C ALA A 128 33.38 25.93 -1.19
N LEU A 129 32.80 27.04 -1.66
CA LEU A 129 32.10 27.14 -2.95
C LEU A 129 32.99 27.68 -4.10
N LYS A 130 34.31 27.81 -3.90
CA LYS A 130 35.22 28.30 -4.95
C LYS A 130 35.19 27.36 -6.16
N GLY A 131 34.56 27.81 -7.25
CA GLY A 131 34.56 27.15 -8.55
C GLY A 131 33.19 26.75 -9.11
N CYS A 132 32.07 27.22 -8.54
CA CYS A 132 30.72 26.89 -9.02
C CYS A 132 30.44 25.38 -9.09
N LYS A 133 31.05 24.57 -8.21
CA LYS A 133 30.77 23.13 -8.09
C LYS A 133 29.99 22.89 -6.80
N ASN A 134 28.83 22.24 -6.93
CA ASN A 134 28.06 21.80 -5.78
C ASN A 134 28.89 20.79 -4.97
N PRO A 135 28.96 20.93 -3.63
CA PRO A 135 29.66 19.96 -2.79
C PRO A 135 28.91 18.62 -2.67
N ASN A 136 27.73 18.49 -3.29
CA ASN A 136 26.89 17.28 -3.31
C ASN A 136 26.64 16.71 -1.90
N ILE A 137 26.44 17.60 -0.93
CA ILE A 137 26.13 17.24 0.46
C ILE A 137 24.72 16.65 0.48
N LEU A 138 24.54 15.54 1.17
CA LEU A 138 23.28 14.84 1.32
C LEU A 138 22.51 15.35 2.54
N LEU A 139 21.18 15.25 2.52
CA LEU A 139 20.40 15.35 3.77
C LEU A 139 20.61 14.09 4.61
N GLN A 140 20.24 14.16 5.88
CA GLN A 140 20.34 13.01 6.77
C GLN A 140 19.34 11.93 6.35
N ALA A 141 19.83 10.73 6.05
CA ALA A 141 18.98 9.59 5.75
C ALA A 141 18.08 9.24 6.96
N PRO A 142 16.83 8.81 6.72
CA PRO A 142 15.96 8.28 7.76
C PRO A 142 16.48 6.94 8.29
N THR A 143 16.35 6.73 9.60
CA THR A 143 16.68 5.42 10.18
C THR A 143 15.56 4.40 9.93
N SER A 144 15.86 3.10 9.99
CA SER A 144 14.84 2.06 9.82
C SER A 144 13.73 2.14 10.89
N GLN A 145 14.04 2.68 12.08
CA GLN A 145 13.08 2.96 13.15
C GLN A 145 12.20 4.18 12.83
N GLU A 146 12.77 5.27 12.32
CA GLU A 146 11.98 6.42 11.87
C GLU A 146 11.00 6.03 10.76
N ILE A 147 11.44 5.23 9.79
CA ILE A 147 10.56 4.65 8.76
C ILE A 147 9.45 3.83 9.44
N ALA A 148 9.83 2.99 10.42
CA ALA A 148 8.97 2.39 11.43
C ALA A 148 7.78 3.26 11.84
N ASP A 149 8.14 4.36 12.48
CA ASP A 149 7.23 5.26 13.17
C ASP A 149 6.39 6.09 12.20
N TYR A 150 6.94 6.49 11.05
CA TYR A 150 6.17 7.20 10.02
C TYR A 150 5.06 6.33 9.45
N PHE A 151 5.33 5.07 9.11
CA PHE A 151 4.30 4.16 8.60
C PHE A 151 3.28 3.76 9.66
N ALA A 152 3.66 3.73 10.95
CA ALA A 152 2.74 3.48 12.05
C ALA A 152 1.68 4.58 12.22
N ARG A 153 1.92 5.79 11.70
CA ARG A 153 0.95 6.91 11.72
C ARG A 153 -0.09 6.83 10.60
N ILE A 154 0.10 5.97 9.60
CA ILE A 154 -0.84 5.83 8.49
C ILE A 154 -2.07 5.07 8.98
N ASN A 155 -3.26 5.60 8.69
CA ASN A 155 -4.52 4.97 9.04
C ASN A 155 -4.85 3.86 8.04
N PRO A 156 -4.94 2.59 8.49
CA PRO A 156 -5.23 1.48 7.61
C PRO A 156 -6.72 1.42 7.24
N LEU A 157 -6.99 1.21 5.95
CA LEU A 157 -8.33 0.96 5.42
C LEU A 157 -8.45 -0.42 4.76
N ARG A 158 -9.68 -0.94 4.71
CA ARG A 158 -10.05 -2.14 3.95
C ARG A 158 -10.79 -1.76 2.66
N TYR A 159 -10.78 -2.66 1.68
CA TYR A 159 -11.56 -2.44 0.46
C TYR A 159 -13.05 -2.34 0.73
N SER A 160 -13.73 -1.54 -0.09
CA SER A 160 -15.17 -1.33 -0.11
C SER A 160 -15.76 -0.86 1.22
N GLN A 161 -14.93 -0.34 2.12
CA GLN A 161 -15.35 0.23 3.39
C GLN A 161 -15.39 1.77 3.29
N PRO A 162 -16.58 2.40 3.31
CA PRO A 162 -16.68 3.85 3.36
C PRO A 162 -16.14 4.37 4.69
N HIS A 163 -15.23 5.33 4.61
CA HIS A 163 -14.59 5.95 5.77
C HIS A 163 -14.73 7.47 5.71
N GLN A 164 -14.97 8.10 6.86
CA GLN A 164 -14.96 9.55 6.99
C GLN A 164 -13.60 9.97 7.55
N PRO A 165 -12.75 10.65 6.76
CA PRO A 165 -11.43 11.04 7.20
C PRO A 165 -11.49 12.10 8.30
N ILE A 166 -10.38 12.22 9.02
CA ILE A 166 -10.18 13.20 10.08
C ILE A 166 -9.49 14.42 9.44
N PRO A 167 -9.92 15.67 9.71
CA PRO A 167 -9.22 16.86 9.23
C PRO A 167 -7.85 17.01 9.91
N SER A 168 -6.86 17.52 9.16
CA SER A 168 -5.61 17.99 9.76
C SER A 168 -5.87 19.20 10.68
N PRO A 169 -5.01 19.46 11.68
CA PRO A 169 -5.18 20.56 12.62
C PRO A 169 -5.30 21.95 11.98
N ASN A 170 -4.76 22.11 10.77
CA ASN A 170 -4.71 23.38 10.05
C ASN A 170 -5.75 23.48 8.92
N SER A 171 -6.57 22.43 8.73
CA SER A 171 -7.54 22.35 7.63
C SER A 171 -8.97 22.62 8.08
N PRO A 172 -9.86 23.06 7.18
CA PRO A 172 -11.28 23.22 7.46
C PRO A 172 -11.97 21.87 7.75
N PRO A 173 -13.14 21.88 8.40
CA PRO A 173 -13.91 20.66 8.64
C PRO A 173 -14.36 20.00 7.33
N LEU A 174 -14.29 18.67 7.27
CA LEU A 174 -14.49 17.89 6.03
C LEU A 174 -15.96 17.66 5.63
N ASN A 175 -16.93 18.26 6.34
CA ASN A 175 -18.34 18.34 5.96
C ASN A 175 -18.99 17.05 5.39
N GLY A 176 -18.70 15.89 5.98
CA GLY A 176 -19.30 14.61 5.56
C GLY A 176 -18.67 13.97 4.33
N LEU A 177 -17.47 14.42 3.92
CA LEU A 177 -16.66 13.76 2.90
C LEU A 177 -16.44 12.28 3.26
N THR A 178 -16.59 11.41 2.27
CA THR A 178 -16.41 9.96 2.43
C THR A 178 -15.40 9.47 1.40
N ILE A 179 -14.45 8.65 1.85
CA ILE A 179 -13.46 7.97 1.00
C ILE A 179 -13.71 6.47 1.05
N THR A 180 -13.61 5.80 -0.09
CA THR A 180 -13.71 4.34 -0.21
C THR A 180 -12.61 3.83 -1.12
N ALA A 181 -11.85 2.83 -0.67
CA ALA A 181 -10.82 2.18 -1.48
C ALA A 181 -11.40 0.93 -2.16
N TYR A 182 -11.13 0.74 -3.46
CA TYR A 182 -11.46 -0.48 -4.20
C TYR A 182 -10.19 -1.12 -4.75
N SER A 183 -10.21 -2.43 -5.03
CA SER A 183 -9.03 -3.11 -5.58
C SER A 183 -8.70 -2.59 -6.98
N ALA A 184 -7.44 -2.19 -7.18
CA ALA A 184 -6.90 -1.76 -8.47
C ALA A 184 -6.30 -2.92 -9.30
N GLY A 185 -5.99 -4.06 -8.69
CA GLY A 185 -5.40 -5.22 -9.38
C GLY A 185 -3.99 -5.04 -9.95
N HIS A 186 -3.36 -3.87 -9.76
CA HIS A 186 -1.98 -3.60 -10.20
C HIS A 186 -0.93 -4.00 -9.14
N THR A 187 -1.18 -3.79 -7.85
CA THR A 187 -0.28 -4.22 -6.76
C THR A 187 -1.09 -4.85 -5.63
N LEU A 188 -0.46 -5.63 -4.75
CA LEU A 188 -1.13 -6.14 -3.56
C LEU A 188 -1.55 -4.96 -2.68
N GLY A 189 -2.84 -4.88 -2.34
CA GLY A 189 -3.43 -3.72 -1.64
C GLY A 189 -3.61 -2.45 -2.51
N GLY A 190 -3.22 -2.47 -3.78
CA GLY A 190 -3.34 -1.32 -4.68
C GLY A 190 -4.79 -0.85 -4.81
N SER A 191 -5.01 0.47 -4.74
CA SER A 191 -6.35 1.03 -4.55
C SER A 191 -6.80 2.04 -5.61
N ILE A 192 -8.04 1.87 -6.07
CA ILE A 192 -8.84 2.89 -6.75
C ILE A 192 -9.60 3.65 -5.65
N TRP A 193 -9.44 4.97 -5.59
CA TRP A 193 -10.13 5.80 -4.60
C TRP A 193 -11.42 6.37 -5.15
N HIS A 194 -12.52 6.13 -4.45
CA HIS A 194 -13.78 6.84 -4.64
C HIS A 194 -13.93 7.88 -3.54
N ILE A 195 -13.98 9.15 -3.94
CA ILE A 195 -14.07 10.30 -3.05
C ILE A 195 -15.43 10.95 -3.31
N GLN A 196 -16.28 10.94 -2.28
CA GLN A 196 -17.62 11.51 -2.33
C GLN A 196 -17.71 12.71 -1.40
N HIS A 197 -18.04 13.89 -1.94
CA HIS A 197 -18.26 15.11 -1.18
C HIS A 197 -19.54 15.81 -1.67
N GLY A 198 -20.59 15.76 -0.86
CA GLY A 198 -21.92 16.24 -1.25
C GLY A 198 -22.46 15.46 -2.47
N MET A 199 -22.58 16.14 -3.61
CA MET A 199 -23.02 15.56 -4.88
C MET A 199 -21.85 15.27 -5.85
N GLU A 200 -20.64 15.67 -5.48
CA GLU A 200 -19.46 15.40 -6.28
C GLU A 200 -18.99 13.97 -5.99
N SER A 201 -18.83 13.19 -7.06
CA SER A 201 -18.30 11.83 -7.03
C SER A 201 -17.04 11.79 -7.89
N VAL A 202 -15.88 11.67 -7.26
CA VAL A 202 -14.58 11.61 -7.93
C VAL A 202 -14.04 10.20 -7.83
N VAL A 203 -13.68 9.60 -8.95
CA VAL A 203 -13.02 8.29 -8.99
C VAL A 203 -11.60 8.50 -9.49
N TYR A 204 -10.63 8.23 -8.62
CA TYR A 204 -9.20 8.28 -8.92
C TYR A 204 -8.67 6.87 -9.14
N ALA A 205 -8.36 6.55 -10.39
CA ALA A 205 -7.92 5.24 -10.84
C ALA A 205 -6.72 5.36 -11.79
N VAL A 206 -5.55 5.68 -11.24
CA VAL A 206 -4.32 5.89 -12.03
C VAL A 206 -3.80 4.54 -12.53
N ASP A 207 -3.15 3.75 -11.69
CA ASP A 207 -2.52 2.50 -12.13
C ASP A 207 -3.38 1.28 -11.71
N TRP A 208 -4.02 0.62 -12.67
CA TRP A 208 -4.92 -0.51 -12.42
C TRP A 208 -4.83 -1.57 -13.52
N ASN A 209 -5.22 -2.80 -13.21
CA ASN A 209 -5.22 -3.93 -14.14
C ASN A 209 -6.55 -4.67 -14.11
N GLN A 210 -7.19 -4.87 -15.25
CA GLN A 210 -8.42 -5.67 -15.32
C GLN A 210 -8.14 -7.18 -15.37
N ALA A 211 -6.98 -7.57 -15.87
CA ALA A 211 -6.63 -8.98 -16.01
C ALA A 211 -6.45 -9.60 -14.62
N ARG A 212 -6.86 -10.87 -14.50
CA ARG A 212 -6.50 -11.69 -13.34
C ARG A 212 -5.09 -12.22 -13.55
N GLU A 213 -4.24 -12.06 -12.54
CA GLU A 213 -2.89 -12.61 -12.49
C GLU A 213 -2.87 -13.76 -11.48
N HIS A 214 -1.69 -14.33 -11.20
CA HIS A 214 -1.57 -15.48 -10.30
C HIS A 214 -1.81 -15.06 -8.85
N VAL A 215 -1.19 -13.96 -8.44
CA VAL A 215 -1.26 -13.42 -7.07
C VAL A 215 -2.39 -12.40 -6.92
N LEU A 216 -2.63 -11.57 -7.94
CA LEU A 216 -3.58 -10.47 -7.88
C LEU A 216 -4.92 -10.75 -8.58
N SER A 217 -5.99 -10.39 -7.88
CA SER A 217 -7.32 -10.23 -8.47
C SER A 217 -7.36 -9.01 -9.39
N GLY A 218 -8.10 -9.10 -10.50
CA GLY A 218 -8.34 -7.96 -11.37
C GLY A 218 -9.09 -6.81 -10.68
N ALA A 219 -8.99 -5.61 -11.24
CA ALA A 219 -9.58 -4.38 -10.74
C ALA A 219 -11.10 -4.51 -10.52
N ALA A 220 -11.58 -3.89 -9.44
CA ALA A 220 -12.95 -3.97 -8.98
C ALA A 220 -13.91 -3.02 -9.74
N TRP A 221 -13.74 -2.92 -11.07
CA TRP A 221 -14.64 -2.15 -11.92
C TRP A 221 -15.96 -2.87 -12.19
N LEU A 222 -15.89 -4.17 -12.44
CA LEU A 222 -17.04 -5.01 -12.79
C LEU A 222 -17.52 -5.79 -11.57
N GLY A 223 -18.84 -5.92 -11.42
CA GLY A 223 -19.44 -6.64 -10.30
C GLY A 223 -18.96 -8.09 -10.19
N GLY A 224 -18.78 -8.57 -8.96
CA GLY A 224 -18.27 -9.91 -8.66
C GLY A 224 -19.19 -11.05 -9.13
N PRO A 225 -18.69 -12.31 -9.07
CA PRO A 225 -19.45 -13.49 -9.46
C PRO A 225 -20.77 -13.57 -8.67
N GLY A 226 -21.89 -13.40 -9.37
CA GLY A 226 -23.24 -13.34 -8.78
C GLY A 226 -24.05 -12.09 -9.17
N THR A 227 -23.39 -11.00 -9.58
CA THR A 227 -24.04 -9.75 -10.03
C THR A 227 -24.13 -9.59 -11.55
N GLY A 228 -23.71 -10.61 -12.31
CA GLY A 228 -23.81 -10.63 -13.77
C GLY A 228 -22.52 -10.26 -14.51
N GLY A 229 -21.41 -9.96 -13.80
CA GLY A 229 -20.02 -9.90 -14.33
C GLY A 229 -19.74 -8.87 -15.44
N ALA A 230 -20.76 -8.20 -15.96
CA ALA A 230 -20.69 -7.30 -17.10
C ALA A 230 -21.13 -5.87 -16.76
N GLU A 231 -21.61 -5.63 -15.53
CA GLU A 231 -22.06 -4.32 -15.08
C GLU A 231 -20.99 -3.69 -14.18
N VAL A 232 -20.72 -2.40 -14.41
CA VAL A 232 -19.84 -1.59 -13.57
C VAL A 232 -20.46 -1.47 -12.18
N LEU A 233 -19.63 -1.54 -11.14
CA LEU A 233 -20.06 -1.39 -9.75
C LEU A 233 -20.88 -0.10 -9.60
N GLU A 234 -22.04 -0.19 -8.94
CA GLU A 234 -22.99 0.92 -8.85
C GLU A 234 -22.35 2.21 -8.29
N GLN A 235 -21.46 2.06 -7.31
CA GLN A 235 -20.74 3.16 -6.66
C GLN A 235 -19.73 3.86 -7.59
N LEU A 236 -19.19 3.15 -8.57
CA LEU A 236 -18.21 3.66 -9.54
C LEU A 236 -18.84 4.09 -10.87
N ARG A 237 -20.16 3.94 -11.01
CA ARG A 237 -20.88 4.24 -12.24
C ARG A 237 -21.23 5.73 -12.31
N ARG A 238 -21.05 6.34 -13.49
CA ARG A 238 -21.36 7.75 -13.77
C ARG A 238 -20.77 8.74 -12.73
N PRO A 239 -19.47 8.66 -12.42
CA PRO A 239 -18.84 9.65 -11.54
C PRO A 239 -18.86 11.04 -12.18
N THR A 240 -18.76 12.09 -11.36
CA THR A 240 -18.60 13.46 -11.84
C THR A 240 -17.29 13.59 -12.61
N ALA A 241 -16.18 13.11 -12.04
CA ALA A 241 -14.92 12.99 -12.75
C ALA A 241 -14.31 11.61 -12.56
N LEU A 242 -13.79 11.06 -13.65
CA LEU A 242 -12.91 9.90 -13.65
C LEU A 242 -11.50 10.38 -13.99
N ILE A 243 -10.56 10.17 -13.08
CA ILE A 243 -9.12 10.43 -13.28
C ILE A 243 -8.46 9.09 -13.54
N CYS A 244 -7.82 8.94 -14.71
CA CYS A 244 -7.23 7.67 -15.15
C CYS A 244 -5.82 7.87 -15.72
N SER A 245 -4.93 6.89 -15.54
CA SER A 245 -3.62 6.91 -16.17
C SER A 245 -3.69 6.60 -17.67
N SER A 246 -2.87 7.24 -18.49
CA SER A 246 -2.67 6.86 -19.90
C SER A 246 -1.42 6.01 -20.16
N LYS A 247 -0.70 5.58 -19.11
CA LYS A 247 0.48 4.70 -19.22
C LYS A 247 0.17 3.42 -20.01
N ASN A 248 1.17 2.90 -20.72
CA ASN A 248 1.19 1.65 -21.49
C ASN A 248 0.16 1.49 -22.62
N THR A 249 -0.68 2.49 -22.91
CA THR A 249 -1.63 2.43 -24.02
C THR A 249 -0.97 2.38 -25.41
N SER A 250 0.30 2.76 -25.54
CA SER A 250 1.11 2.63 -26.77
C SER A 250 1.68 1.22 -27.00
N MET A 251 1.66 0.34 -25.98
CA MET A 251 2.33 -0.97 -26.01
C MET A 251 1.47 -2.12 -26.61
N VAL A 252 0.47 -1.79 -27.43
CA VAL A 252 -0.52 -2.75 -27.98
C VAL A 252 0.11 -3.93 -28.75
N LYS A 253 1.32 -3.75 -29.33
CA LYS A 253 2.04 -4.81 -30.04
C LYS A 253 2.68 -5.85 -29.13
N VAL A 254 2.94 -5.47 -27.88
CA VAL A 254 3.62 -6.31 -26.88
C VAL A 254 2.62 -6.92 -25.90
N ALA A 255 1.50 -6.22 -25.65
CA ALA A 255 0.40 -6.71 -24.80
C ALA A 255 -0.13 -8.08 -25.27
N ARG A 256 -0.10 -9.07 -24.37
CA ARG A 256 -0.55 -10.45 -24.60
C ARG A 256 -1.45 -10.90 -23.47
N SER A 257 -2.24 -11.94 -23.72
CA SER A 257 -2.96 -12.63 -22.65
C SER A 257 -1.97 -13.19 -21.62
N PRO A 258 -2.27 -13.13 -20.30
CA PRO A 258 -1.36 -13.56 -19.23
C PRO A 258 -0.69 -14.92 -19.49
N ASN A 259 -1.46 -15.96 -19.84
CA ASN A 259 -0.91 -17.30 -20.08
C ASN A 259 0.18 -17.33 -21.18
N LYS A 260 -0.05 -16.62 -22.30
CA LYS A 260 0.92 -16.56 -23.41
C LYS A 260 2.15 -15.72 -23.05
N ARG A 261 2.01 -14.74 -22.18
CA ARG A 261 3.11 -13.94 -21.64
C ARG A 261 3.99 -14.82 -20.75
N ASP A 262 3.37 -15.59 -19.87
CA ASP A 262 4.06 -16.45 -18.91
C ASP A 262 4.79 -17.59 -19.62
N GLU A 263 4.15 -18.25 -20.60
CA GLU A 263 4.80 -19.25 -21.46
C GLU A 263 6.06 -18.69 -22.15
N ALA A 264 5.98 -17.48 -22.70
CA ALA A 264 7.10 -16.83 -23.37
C ALA A 264 8.26 -16.51 -22.43
N LEU A 265 7.96 -16.04 -21.20
CA LEU A 265 8.98 -15.80 -20.19
C LEU A 265 9.74 -17.09 -19.86
N LEU A 266 9.00 -18.18 -19.62
CA LEU A 266 9.58 -19.47 -19.25
C LEU A 266 10.41 -20.08 -20.38
N GLU A 267 9.95 -19.98 -21.63
CA GLU A 267 10.69 -20.43 -22.80
C GLU A 267 12.07 -19.74 -22.91
N MET A 268 12.11 -18.41 -22.75
CA MET A 268 13.39 -17.66 -22.79
C MET A 268 14.34 -18.02 -21.64
N ILE A 269 13.79 -18.30 -20.46
CA ILE A 269 14.55 -18.77 -19.30
C ILE A 269 15.14 -20.15 -19.58
N GLN A 270 14.31 -21.10 -20.04
CA GLN A 270 14.72 -22.45 -20.39
C GLN A 270 15.83 -22.46 -21.44
N ASP A 271 15.68 -21.68 -22.51
CA ASP A 271 16.65 -21.54 -23.59
C ASP A 271 17.99 -20.98 -23.12
N THR A 272 17.97 -20.04 -22.19
CA THR A 272 19.19 -19.42 -21.66
C THR A 272 19.91 -20.35 -20.68
N VAL A 273 19.15 -21.01 -19.80
CA VAL A 273 19.67 -22.01 -18.87
C VAL A 273 20.27 -23.20 -19.63
N ALA A 274 19.62 -23.67 -20.71
CA ALA A 274 20.14 -24.75 -21.56
C ALA A 274 21.48 -24.42 -22.22
N LYS A 275 21.74 -23.13 -22.51
CA LYS A 275 23.04 -22.63 -23.01
C LYS A 275 24.10 -22.44 -21.90
N GLY A 276 23.73 -22.69 -20.64
CA GLY A 276 24.56 -22.48 -19.46
C GLY A 276 24.73 -21.01 -19.07
N GLY A 277 23.86 -20.12 -19.55
CA GLY A 277 23.86 -18.69 -19.22
C GLY A 277 23.08 -18.37 -17.95
N THR A 278 23.28 -17.15 -17.43
CA THR A 278 22.51 -16.59 -16.32
C THR A 278 21.41 -15.66 -16.83
N VAL A 279 20.22 -15.73 -16.21
CA VAL A 279 19.11 -14.81 -16.48
C VAL A 279 18.99 -13.80 -15.34
N LEU A 280 18.98 -12.52 -15.67
CA LEU A 280 18.65 -11.42 -14.76
C LEU A 280 17.27 -10.87 -15.11
N ILE A 281 16.40 -10.80 -14.12
CA ILE A 281 15.06 -10.22 -14.22
C ILE A 281 14.98 -9.08 -13.20
N PRO A 282 15.22 -7.82 -13.61
CA PRO A 282 14.97 -6.67 -12.75
C PRO A 282 13.48 -6.54 -12.45
N SER A 283 13.15 -6.33 -11.19
CA SER A 283 11.79 -6.08 -10.68
C SER A 283 11.88 -5.14 -9.50
N ASP A 284 10.77 -4.51 -9.13
CA ASP A 284 10.62 -3.80 -7.87
C ASP A 284 10.81 -4.72 -6.64
N SER A 285 10.89 -4.17 -5.43
CA SER A 285 11.14 -4.97 -4.22
C SER A 285 9.88 -5.42 -3.46
N SER A 286 8.70 -4.89 -3.79
CA SER A 286 7.51 -4.99 -2.94
C SER A 286 6.20 -5.41 -3.64
N ALA A 287 6.08 -5.31 -4.96
CA ALA A 287 4.85 -5.51 -5.73
C ALA A 287 4.98 -6.53 -6.87
N ARG A 288 5.56 -6.21 -8.04
CA ARG A 288 5.59 -7.12 -9.22
C ARG A 288 6.49 -8.33 -8.99
N ILE A 289 7.49 -8.20 -8.10
CA ILE A 289 8.32 -9.32 -7.67
C ILE A 289 7.52 -10.48 -7.07
N LEU A 290 6.36 -10.21 -6.48
CA LEU A 290 5.49 -11.25 -5.90
C LEU A 290 4.90 -12.16 -6.98
N GLU A 291 4.44 -11.59 -8.09
CA GLU A 291 3.91 -12.34 -9.22
C GLU A 291 5.01 -13.19 -9.88
N LEU A 292 6.17 -12.58 -10.12
CA LEU A 292 7.31 -13.27 -10.73
C LEU A 292 7.84 -14.39 -9.84
N ALA A 293 7.98 -14.14 -8.53
CA ALA A 293 8.45 -15.16 -7.59
C ALA A 293 7.45 -16.33 -7.47
N TYR A 294 6.14 -16.04 -7.42
CA TYR A 294 5.12 -17.09 -7.39
C TYR A 294 5.14 -17.95 -8.66
N LEU A 295 5.21 -17.30 -9.84
CA LEU A 295 5.30 -17.99 -11.13
C LEU A 295 6.56 -18.88 -11.25
N LEU A 296 7.72 -18.38 -10.81
CA LEU A 296 8.96 -19.16 -10.84
C LEU A 296 8.93 -20.33 -9.85
N GLU A 297 8.38 -20.14 -8.65
CA GLU A 297 8.25 -21.23 -7.68
C GLU A 297 7.33 -22.35 -8.19
N GLU A 298 6.14 -22.00 -8.70
CA GLU A 298 5.18 -22.96 -9.26
C GLU A 298 5.78 -23.76 -10.42
N THR A 299 6.54 -23.09 -11.29
CA THR A 299 7.14 -23.73 -12.47
C THR A 299 8.29 -24.66 -12.10
N TRP A 300 9.13 -24.28 -11.12
CA TRP A 300 10.17 -25.17 -10.59
C TRP A 300 9.59 -26.37 -9.85
N GLU A 301 8.50 -26.21 -9.11
CA GLU A 301 7.85 -27.32 -8.40
C GLU A 301 7.22 -28.32 -9.39
N ARG A 302 6.58 -27.82 -10.45
CA ARG A 302 6.04 -28.66 -11.54
C ARG A 302 7.14 -29.47 -12.23
N GLU A 303 8.25 -28.83 -12.58
CA GLU A 303 9.42 -29.48 -13.19
C GLU A 303 10.14 -30.45 -12.23
N ALA A 304 10.09 -30.20 -10.92
CA ALA A 304 10.63 -31.11 -9.91
C ALA A 304 9.76 -32.37 -9.73
N ALA A 305 8.44 -32.25 -9.87
CA ALA A 305 7.51 -33.37 -9.78
C ALA A 305 7.60 -34.32 -10.99
N ASP A 306 7.88 -33.79 -12.19
CA ASP A 306 7.97 -34.58 -13.43
C ASP A 306 9.29 -35.38 -13.48
N ALA A 307 9.32 -36.55 -12.81
CA ALA A 307 10.50 -37.40 -12.64
C ALA A 307 11.10 -37.98 -13.95
N GLU A 308 10.36 -37.98 -15.06
CA GLU A 308 10.79 -38.57 -16.34
C GLU A 308 11.40 -37.56 -17.32
N GLY A 309 11.26 -36.26 -17.08
CA GLY A 309 11.84 -35.19 -17.89
C GLY A 309 13.14 -34.67 -17.30
N GLY A 310 14.27 -34.84 -17.99
CA GLY A 310 15.53 -34.17 -17.66
C GLY A 310 15.48 -32.67 -17.99
N GLY A 311 14.57 -31.93 -17.38
CA GLY A 311 14.33 -30.51 -17.67
C GLY A 311 15.56 -29.66 -17.37
N ALA A 312 15.92 -28.77 -18.31
CA ALA A 312 17.08 -27.87 -18.19
C ALA A 312 17.04 -27.02 -16.91
N LEU A 313 15.84 -26.71 -16.40
CA LEU A 313 15.61 -25.88 -15.22
C LEU A 313 16.10 -26.52 -13.91
N ARG A 314 16.18 -27.86 -13.83
CA ARG A 314 16.74 -28.56 -12.65
C ARG A 314 18.21 -28.25 -12.41
N SER A 315 18.93 -27.86 -13.46
CA SER A 315 20.34 -27.49 -13.37
C SER A 315 20.58 -26.07 -12.86
N ALA A 316 19.54 -25.22 -12.85
CA ALA A 316 19.63 -23.82 -12.45
C ALA A 316 19.00 -23.57 -11.08
N LYS A 317 19.70 -22.78 -10.26
CA LYS A 317 19.18 -22.24 -9.00
C LYS A 317 18.46 -20.91 -9.25
N VAL A 318 17.35 -20.67 -8.56
CA VAL A 318 16.60 -19.40 -8.60
C VAL A 318 16.92 -18.60 -7.34
N TYR A 319 17.24 -17.33 -7.52
CA TYR A 319 17.55 -16.40 -6.44
C TYR A 319 16.63 -15.19 -6.49
N LEU A 320 16.21 -14.72 -5.32
CA LEU A 320 15.52 -13.45 -5.14
C LEU A 320 16.42 -12.54 -4.31
N ALA A 321 16.97 -11.51 -4.95
CA ALA A 321 17.89 -10.54 -4.39
C ALA A 321 17.19 -9.21 -4.07
N SER A 322 16.94 -8.96 -2.79
CA SER A 322 16.44 -7.67 -2.26
C SER A 322 16.86 -7.55 -0.80
N ARG A 323 17.25 -6.34 -0.34
CA ARG A 323 17.68 -6.11 1.05
C ARG A 323 16.59 -6.48 2.06
N THR A 324 15.31 -6.37 1.67
CA THR A 324 14.16 -6.62 2.54
C THR A 324 13.33 -7.85 2.14
N GLY A 325 13.88 -8.74 1.30
CA GLY A 325 13.16 -9.86 0.71
C GLY A 325 12.44 -10.75 1.73
N GLY A 326 13.09 -11.13 2.82
CA GLY A 326 12.54 -11.95 3.89
C GLY A 326 11.44 -11.23 4.68
N ALA A 327 11.60 -9.93 4.95
CA ALA A 327 10.57 -9.11 5.58
C ALA A 327 9.33 -8.98 4.68
N THR A 328 9.53 -8.73 3.39
CA THR A 328 8.45 -8.65 2.39
C THR A 328 7.66 -9.96 2.34
N MET A 329 8.33 -11.12 2.20
CA MET A 329 7.64 -12.42 2.17
C MET A 329 6.91 -12.75 3.47
N ARG A 330 7.47 -12.34 4.62
CA ARG A 330 6.77 -12.48 5.91
C ARG A 330 5.48 -11.66 5.95
N TYR A 331 5.45 -10.42 5.43
CA TYR A 331 4.22 -9.63 5.37
C TYR A 331 3.20 -10.23 4.41
N VAL A 332 3.63 -10.66 3.21
CA VAL A 332 2.72 -11.28 2.22
C VAL A 332 2.02 -12.51 2.79
N ARG A 333 2.74 -13.39 3.49
CA ARG A 333 2.15 -14.56 4.16
C ARG A 333 1.09 -14.22 5.21
N SER A 334 1.15 -13.02 5.79
CA SER A 334 0.16 -12.56 6.78
C SER A 334 -1.06 -11.87 6.16
N MET A 335 -1.05 -11.63 4.85
CA MET A 335 -2.05 -10.82 4.13
C MET A 335 -2.66 -11.57 2.93
N LEU A 336 -2.76 -12.90 3.03
CA LEU A 336 -3.30 -13.74 1.96
C LEU A 336 -4.75 -13.38 1.61
N GLU A 337 -5.51 -12.76 2.51
CA GLU A 337 -6.89 -12.35 2.25
C GLU A 337 -7.04 -11.25 1.19
N TRP A 338 -5.94 -10.60 0.81
CA TRP A 338 -5.89 -9.55 -0.22
C TRP A 338 -5.59 -10.10 -1.62
N MET A 339 -5.33 -11.39 -1.73
CA MET A 339 -4.86 -12.06 -2.94
C MET A 339 -6.02 -12.66 -3.75
N GLU A 340 -5.68 -13.25 -4.89
CA GLU A 340 -6.62 -14.03 -5.70
C GLU A 340 -7.21 -15.21 -4.90
N GLU A 341 -8.50 -15.50 -5.11
CA GLU A 341 -9.24 -16.50 -4.33
C GLU A 341 -8.64 -17.91 -4.41
N GLY A 342 -7.92 -18.24 -5.47
CA GLY A 342 -7.21 -19.50 -5.67
C GLY A 342 -6.11 -19.70 -4.64
N ILE A 343 -5.32 -18.66 -4.34
CA ILE A 343 -4.27 -18.72 -3.31
C ILE A 343 -4.90 -18.85 -1.91
N VAL A 344 -6.02 -18.15 -1.68
CA VAL A 344 -6.77 -18.27 -0.42
C VAL A 344 -7.28 -19.71 -0.23
N LYS A 345 -7.84 -20.31 -1.28
CA LYS A 345 -8.32 -21.71 -1.27
C LYS A 345 -7.18 -22.71 -1.09
N GLU A 346 -6.02 -22.47 -1.71
CA GLU A 346 -4.82 -23.28 -1.53
C GLU A 346 -4.34 -23.24 -0.08
N PHE A 347 -4.30 -22.05 0.52
CA PHE A 347 -3.94 -21.88 1.93
C PHE A 347 -4.95 -22.56 2.87
N GLU A 348 -6.26 -22.35 2.67
CA GLU A 348 -7.31 -23.02 3.46
C GLU A 348 -7.22 -24.55 3.37
N ALA A 349 -6.91 -25.08 2.18
CA ALA A 349 -6.68 -26.51 1.98
C ALA A 349 -5.43 -27.00 2.73
N SER A 350 -4.34 -26.24 2.70
CA SER A 350 -3.10 -26.56 3.42
C SER A 350 -3.28 -26.55 4.95
N ALA A 351 -4.02 -25.57 5.48
CA ALA A 351 -4.32 -25.45 6.90
C ALA A 351 -5.22 -26.59 7.40
N ALA A 352 -6.24 -26.96 6.61
CA ALA A 352 -7.11 -28.09 6.91
C ALA A 352 -6.36 -29.44 6.92
N ASP A 353 -5.32 -29.59 6.10
CA ASP A 353 -4.47 -30.79 6.09
C ASP A 353 -3.51 -30.83 7.29
N GLN A 354 -2.97 -29.69 7.73
CA GLN A 354 -2.16 -29.59 8.95
C GLN A 354 -2.93 -30.01 10.21
N ASP A 355 -4.18 -29.56 10.35
CA ASP A 355 -5.05 -29.94 11.49
C ASP A 355 -5.39 -31.44 11.52
N ARG A 356 -5.47 -32.09 10.34
CA ARG A 356 -5.67 -33.55 10.23
C ARG A 356 -4.40 -34.33 10.52
N ARG A 357 -3.23 -33.83 10.13
CA ARG A 357 -1.92 -34.45 10.37
C ARG A 357 -1.47 -34.41 11.81
N ASN A 358 -1.82 -33.36 12.56
CA ASN A 358 -1.50 -33.27 13.99
C ASN A 358 -2.15 -34.40 14.83
N LYS A 359 -3.06 -35.19 14.25
CA LYS A 359 -3.65 -36.41 14.84
C LYS A 359 -3.01 -37.73 14.39
N ASN A 360 -2.30 -37.76 13.25
CA ASN A 360 -1.73 -38.98 12.67
C ASN A 360 -0.32 -38.67 12.16
N GLY A 361 0.69 -38.78 13.04
CA GLY A 361 2.10 -38.41 12.79
C GLY A 361 2.81 -39.16 11.65
N LYS A 362 2.45 -38.89 10.40
CA LYS A 362 3.18 -39.27 9.19
C LYS A 362 3.69 -38.02 8.48
N GLU A 363 5.01 -37.95 8.36
CA GLU A 363 5.81 -36.76 8.07
C GLU A 363 6.23 -36.61 6.60
N GLU A 364 5.52 -37.22 5.64
CA GLU A 364 6.06 -37.40 4.28
C GLU A 364 5.50 -36.50 3.16
N ASP A 365 4.77 -35.40 3.43
CA ASP A 365 4.49 -34.40 2.36
C ASP A 365 3.88 -33.10 2.92
N ARG A 366 4.67 -32.12 3.37
CA ARG A 366 4.12 -30.83 3.84
C ARG A 366 3.29 -30.19 2.72
N ALA A 367 2.00 -29.95 2.98
CA ALA A 367 1.15 -29.19 2.07
C ALA A 367 1.76 -27.80 1.80
N ARG A 368 1.68 -27.37 0.54
CA ARG A 368 2.26 -26.10 0.04
C ARG A 368 1.63 -24.93 0.78
N VAL A 369 2.46 -24.12 1.44
CA VAL A 369 2.05 -22.83 1.99
C VAL A 369 2.44 -21.77 0.96
N PRO A 370 1.50 -20.93 0.47
CA PRO A 370 1.84 -19.87 -0.46
C PRO A 370 2.96 -18.96 0.09
N PHE A 371 3.93 -18.60 -0.75
CA PHE A 371 5.12 -17.79 -0.39
C PHE A 371 6.04 -18.43 0.66
N ASP A 372 5.97 -19.75 0.82
CA ASP A 372 7.04 -20.54 1.43
C ASP A 372 7.85 -21.20 0.32
N PHE A 373 8.86 -20.47 -0.16
CA PHE A 373 9.65 -20.89 -1.31
C PHE A 373 10.61 -22.03 -0.96
N LYS A 374 10.49 -23.15 -1.66
CA LYS A 374 11.41 -24.29 -1.56
C LYS A 374 12.52 -24.20 -2.60
N HIS A 375 12.23 -23.62 -3.76
CA HIS A 375 13.14 -23.56 -4.90
C HIS A 375 13.81 -22.20 -5.07
N ILE A 376 13.19 -21.12 -4.59
CA ILE A 376 13.78 -19.78 -4.60
C ILE A 376 14.60 -19.53 -3.33
N THR A 377 15.88 -19.19 -3.50
CA THR A 377 16.77 -18.79 -2.40
C THR A 377 16.75 -17.27 -2.22
N LEU A 378 16.40 -16.79 -1.03
CA LEU A 378 16.39 -15.37 -0.69
C LEU A 378 17.82 -14.86 -0.41
N VAL A 379 18.18 -13.70 -0.96
CA VAL A 379 19.50 -13.07 -0.80
C VAL A 379 19.33 -11.60 -0.42
N GLU A 380 19.66 -11.26 0.82
CA GLU A 380 19.48 -9.90 1.36
C GLU A 380 20.78 -9.10 1.46
N ARG A 381 21.93 -9.77 1.52
CA ARG A 381 23.24 -9.13 1.75
C ARG A 381 24.04 -9.01 0.46
N LYS A 382 24.68 -7.86 0.26
CA LYS A 382 25.59 -7.58 -0.88
C LYS A 382 26.73 -8.59 -0.99
N THR A 383 27.28 -9.03 0.14
CA THR A 383 28.33 -10.08 0.22
C THR A 383 27.85 -11.41 -0.36
N ARG A 384 26.63 -11.84 -0.03
CA ARG A 384 26.00 -13.03 -0.59
C ARG A 384 25.67 -12.86 -2.08
N VAL A 385 25.25 -11.68 -2.52
CA VAL A 385 25.06 -11.40 -3.96
C VAL A 385 26.38 -11.55 -4.72
N ALA A 386 27.48 -11.00 -4.21
CA ALA A 386 28.80 -11.15 -4.84
C ALA A 386 29.27 -12.61 -4.88
N ARG A 387 29.07 -13.37 -3.79
CA ARG A 387 29.36 -14.82 -3.75
C ARG A 387 28.51 -15.59 -4.74
N MET A 388 27.21 -15.28 -4.80
CA MET A 388 26.27 -15.86 -5.76
C MET A 388 26.77 -15.58 -7.17
N LEU A 389 27.05 -14.31 -7.54
CA LEU A 389 27.55 -13.93 -8.87
C LEU A 389 28.86 -14.63 -9.24
N GLY A 390 29.78 -14.81 -8.28
CA GLY A 390 31.06 -15.50 -8.49
C GLY A 390 30.99 -17.03 -8.58
N ALA A 391 29.88 -17.67 -8.20
CA ALA A 391 29.71 -19.11 -8.32
C ALA A 391 29.69 -19.55 -9.80
N ALA A 392 29.98 -20.81 -10.10
CA ALA A 392 29.86 -21.37 -11.45
C ALA A 392 28.50 -22.07 -11.65
N GLY A 393 27.90 -21.91 -12.84
CA GLY A 393 26.67 -22.60 -13.25
C GLY A 393 25.49 -21.65 -13.56
N PRO A 394 24.49 -22.14 -14.33
CA PRO A 394 23.34 -21.35 -14.74
C PRO A 394 22.47 -20.99 -13.53
N ARG A 395 21.86 -19.82 -13.57
CA ARG A 395 20.98 -19.32 -12.51
C ARG A 395 19.96 -18.33 -13.06
N VAL A 396 18.90 -18.14 -12.30
CA VAL A 396 17.87 -17.12 -12.55
C VAL A 396 17.85 -16.19 -11.34
N ILE A 397 17.97 -14.89 -11.58
CA ILE A 397 18.07 -13.88 -10.53
C ILE A 397 16.92 -12.89 -10.72
N LEU A 398 15.98 -12.88 -9.77
CA LEU A 398 15.06 -11.77 -9.56
C LEU A 398 15.76 -10.74 -8.68
N ALA A 399 15.93 -9.51 -9.13
CA ALA A 399 16.68 -8.49 -8.38
C ALA A 399 15.97 -7.14 -8.35
N SER A 400 16.02 -6.49 -7.18
CA SER A 400 15.61 -5.10 -6.96
C SER A 400 16.67 -4.12 -7.50
N ASP A 401 16.38 -3.05 -8.23
CA ASP A 401 15.09 -2.53 -8.69
C ASP A 401 14.85 -2.72 -10.22
N ALA A 402 13.61 -2.54 -10.66
CA ALA A 402 13.17 -2.61 -12.06
C ALA A 402 13.85 -1.60 -12.99
N THR A 403 14.18 -0.40 -12.47
CA THR A 403 14.77 0.69 -13.26
C THR A 403 16.26 0.51 -13.56
N LEU A 404 16.92 -0.43 -12.84
CA LEU A 404 18.37 -0.67 -12.87
C LEU A 404 19.23 0.53 -12.40
N GLU A 405 18.64 1.50 -11.70
CA GLU A 405 19.35 2.68 -11.18
C GLU A 405 19.89 2.48 -9.76
N TRP A 406 19.27 1.60 -9.00
CA TRP A 406 19.68 1.21 -7.64
C TRP A 406 19.36 -0.27 -7.37
N GLY A 407 19.79 -0.73 -6.20
CA GLY A 407 19.56 -2.10 -5.74
C GLY A 407 20.50 -3.13 -6.36
N PHE A 408 20.27 -4.40 -6.03
CA PHE A 408 21.07 -5.53 -6.50
C PHE A 408 20.95 -5.82 -8.01
N SER A 409 19.93 -5.32 -8.71
CA SER A 409 19.76 -5.48 -10.14
C SER A 409 20.86 -4.73 -10.91
N LYS A 410 21.23 -3.55 -10.42
CA LYS A 410 22.35 -2.74 -10.94
C LYS A 410 23.70 -3.44 -10.74
N ASP A 411 23.92 -3.98 -9.53
CA ASP A 411 25.13 -4.72 -9.20
C ASP A 411 25.25 -6.01 -10.04
N ALA A 412 24.14 -6.74 -10.19
CA ALA A 412 24.09 -7.95 -11.00
C ALA A 412 24.33 -7.64 -12.49
N LEU A 413 23.73 -6.58 -13.03
CA LEU A 413 23.93 -6.19 -14.42
C LEU A 413 25.40 -5.86 -14.71
N ARG A 414 26.11 -5.19 -13.80
CA ARG A 414 27.54 -4.89 -13.95
C ARG A 414 28.38 -6.16 -14.15
N SER A 415 28.08 -7.21 -13.39
CA SER A 415 28.81 -8.49 -13.49
C SER A 415 28.37 -9.32 -14.70
N LEU A 416 27.09 -9.24 -15.10
CA LEU A 416 26.52 -10.11 -16.13
C LEU A 416 26.64 -9.55 -17.55
N ALA A 417 26.81 -8.23 -17.69
CA ALA A 417 26.83 -7.54 -18.99
C ALA A 417 27.96 -8.00 -19.91
N SER A 418 29.09 -8.51 -19.37
CA SER A 418 30.27 -8.88 -20.17
C SER A 418 30.15 -10.22 -20.91
N ASP A 419 29.19 -11.10 -20.56
CA ASP A 419 29.05 -12.44 -21.14
C ASP A 419 27.80 -12.53 -22.04
N GLU A 420 28.01 -12.98 -23.28
CA GLU A 420 27.00 -13.13 -24.34
C GLU A 420 25.98 -14.24 -24.05
N LYS A 421 26.34 -15.20 -23.19
CA LYS A 421 25.41 -16.27 -22.79
C LYS A 421 24.28 -15.75 -21.91
N ASN A 422 24.54 -14.68 -21.16
CA ASN A 422 23.59 -14.12 -20.21
C ASN A 422 22.44 -13.42 -20.92
N LEU A 423 21.30 -13.35 -20.23
CA LEU A 423 20.08 -12.71 -20.70
C LEU A 423 19.54 -11.77 -19.62
N VAL A 424 19.21 -10.54 -20.02
CA VAL A 424 18.47 -9.58 -19.19
C VAL A 424 17.04 -9.49 -19.72
N ILE A 425 16.05 -9.81 -18.88
CA ILE A 425 14.63 -9.74 -19.25
C ILE A 425 13.98 -8.58 -18.52
N LEU A 426 13.73 -7.48 -19.24
CA LEU A 426 13.02 -6.32 -18.73
C LEU A 426 11.52 -6.64 -18.58
N THR A 427 10.95 -6.33 -17.43
CA THR A 427 9.58 -6.69 -17.05
C THR A 427 8.60 -5.52 -17.20
N GLU A 428 9.09 -4.29 -17.27
CA GLU A 428 8.28 -3.10 -17.43
C GLU A 428 9.03 -1.99 -18.18
N ARG A 429 8.29 -0.97 -18.64
CA ARG A 429 8.87 0.19 -19.31
C ARG A 429 9.31 1.21 -18.26
N ALA A 430 10.60 1.21 -17.93
CA ALA A 430 11.18 2.21 -17.04
C ALA A 430 10.95 3.65 -17.56
N GLY A 431 10.77 4.60 -16.64
CA GLY A 431 10.66 6.03 -16.96
C GLY A 431 12.01 6.68 -17.28
N GLN A 432 11.99 7.96 -17.66
CA GLN A 432 13.22 8.75 -17.90
C GLN A 432 13.73 9.42 -16.61
N LEU A 433 15.05 9.58 -16.51
CA LEU A 433 15.75 10.33 -15.46
C LEU A 433 15.82 11.81 -15.85
N GLY A 434 14.71 12.51 -15.64
CA GLY A 434 14.57 13.92 -15.99
C GLY A 434 14.59 14.16 -17.51
N ALA A 435 14.72 15.43 -17.90
CA ALA A 435 14.52 15.85 -19.29
C ALA A 435 15.69 15.55 -20.25
N GLN A 436 16.88 15.18 -19.74
CA GLN A 436 18.12 15.10 -20.55
C GLN A 436 18.92 13.80 -20.35
N LYS A 437 18.65 13.01 -19.31
CA LYS A 437 19.37 11.74 -19.06
C LYS A 437 18.40 10.57 -19.17
N LYS A 438 18.82 9.53 -19.91
CA LYS A 438 18.08 8.27 -19.97
C LYS A 438 18.65 7.37 -18.89
N GLY A 439 17.79 6.81 -18.04
CA GLY A 439 18.19 5.76 -17.13
C GLY A 439 18.57 4.48 -17.87
N LEU A 440 19.31 3.60 -17.20
CA LEU A 440 19.82 2.36 -17.73
C LEU A 440 18.68 1.45 -18.19
N GLY A 441 17.64 1.27 -17.37
CA GLY A 441 16.45 0.50 -17.75
C GLY A 441 15.75 1.06 -18.99
N ARG A 442 15.59 2.38 -19.08
CA ARG A 442 14.97 3.03 -20.26
C ARG A 442 15.85 2.88 -21.51
N TYR A 443 17.17 3.01 -21.37
CA TYR A 443 18.12 2.84 -22.45
C TYR A 443 18.06 1.41 -23.04
N LEU A 444 18.10 0.40 -22.17
CA LEU A 444 18.00 -1.01 -22.60
C LEU A 444 16.65 -1.30 -23.28
N TRP A 445 15.55 -0.75 -22.75
CA TRP A 445 14.24 -0.91 -23.37
C TRP A 445 14.15 -0.24 -24.75
N GLU A 446 14.70 0.97 -24.90
CA GLU A 446 14.74 1.66 -26.19
C GLU A 446 15.62 0.93 -27.22
N LEU A 447 16.76 0.37 -26.81
CA LEU A 447 17.59 -0.48 -27.66
C LEU A 447 16.82 -1.69 -28.16
N TRP A 448 16.12 -2.39 -27.27
CA TRP A 448 15.26 -3.52 -27.61
C TRP A 448 14.15 -3.11 -28.58
N ASN A 449 13.45 -2.01 -28.28
CA ASN A 449 12.33 -1.54 -29.10
C ASN A 449 12.77 -1.09 -30.51
N GLN A 450 13.93 -0.42 -30.63
CA GLN A 450 14.48 0.01 -31.93
C GLN A 450 14.86 -1.16 -32.83
N ARG A 451 15.53 -2.18 -32.27
CA ARG A 451 15.91 -3.38 -33.03
C ARG A 451 14.70 -4.19 -33.47
N ASN A 452 13.68 -4.26 -32.63
CA ASN A 452 12.41 -4.93 -32.97
C ASN A 452 11.52 -4.15 -33.93
N ALA A 453 11.65 -2.83 -33.99
CA ALA A 453 10.88 -1.99 -34.92
C ALA A 453 11.40 -2.00 -36.37
N SER A 454 12.54 -2.64 -36.64
CA SER A 454 13.14 -2.67 -37.99
C SER A 454 12.27 -3.47 -38.99
N PRO A 455 11.91 -2.91 -40.16
CA PRO A 455 10.79 -3.35 -41.00
C PRO A 455 11.08 -4.59 -41.89
N GLY A 456 12.00 -5.46 -41.49
CA GLY A 456 12.49 -6.56 -42.33
C GLY A 456 12.15 -7.97 -41.85
N HIS A 457 11.55 -8.13 -40.67
CA HIS A 457 11.16 -9.44 -40.14
C HIS A 457 9.73 -9.33 -39.60
N ASP A 458 8.81 -10.17 -40.08
CA ASP A 458 7.62 -10.60 -39.35
C ASP A 458 8.06 -11.46 -38.13
N ALA A 459 8.97 -10.93 -37.32
CA ALA A 459 9.47 -11.61 -36.14
C ALA A 459 8.40 -11.51 -35.03
N PRO A 460 8.22 -12.57 -34.23
CA PRO A 460 7.35 -12.51 -33.07
C PRO A 460 7.81 -11.37 -32.16
N SER A 461 6.87 -10.63 -31.56
CA SER A 461 7.12 -9.52 -30.63
C SER A 461 7.90 -9.87 -29.34
N ILE A 462 8.52 -11.07 -29.30
CA ILE A 462 9.37 -11.63 -28.25
C ILE A 462 10.68 -12.09 -28.93
N SER A 463 11.40 -11.16 -29.54
CA SER A 463 12.76 -11.43 -30.00
C SER A 463 13.73 -11.09 -28.89
N VAL A 464 14.54 -12.09 -28.53
CA VAL A 464 15.78 -11.88 -27.80
C VAL A 464 16.74 -11.19 -28.75
N ILE A 465 17.18 -9.99 -28.38
CA ILE A 465 18.18 -9.26 -29.16
C ILE A 465 19.58 -9.54 -28.62
N ASP A 466 20.54 -9.60 -29.52
CA ASP A 466 21.94 -9.52 -29.17
C ASP A 466 22.32 -8.04 -29.03
N ALA A 467 22.93 -7.68 -27.90
CA ALA A 467 23.38 -6.31 -27.64
C ALA A 467 24.90 -6.16 -27.76
N ALA A 468 25.61 -7.19 -28.24
CA ALA A 468 27.05 -7.18 -28.40
C ALA A 468 27.56 -5.94 -29.15
N GLY A 469 28.34 -5.13 -28.43
CA GLY A 469 29.01 -3.93 -28.95
C GLY A 469 28.36 -2.60 -28.59
N ASP A 470 27.20 -2.60 -27.91
CA ASP A 470 26.60 -1.38 -27.38
C ASP A 470 27.32 -0.92 -26.11
N GLN A 471 27.41 0.40 -25.92
CA GLN A 471 27.89 1.00 -24.67
C GLN A 471 26.74 1.70 -23.97
N ALA A 472 26.53 1.40 -22.69
CA ALA A 472 25.57 2.10 -21.84
C ALA A 472 26.29 3.02 -20.85
N PRO A 473 25.73 4.20 -20.56
CA PRO A 473 26.19 4.99 -19.43
C PRO A 473 25.87 4.25 -18.12
N PHE A 474 26.87 4.08 -17.27
CA PHE A 474 26.73 3.42 -15.97
C PHE A 474 27.25 4.34 -14.88
N SER A 475 26.39 4.72 -13.94
CA SER A 475 26.74 5.58 -12.82
C SER A 475 26.98 4.73 -11.56
N THR A 476 28.12 4.87 -10.91
CA THR A 476 28.32 4.34 -9.55
C THR A 476 28.17 5.47 -8.55
N VAL A 477 27.38 5.21 -7.50
CA VAL A 477 27.03 6.21 -6.50
C VAL A 477 27.50 5.70 -5.14
N ARG A 478 28.31 6.50 -4.43
CA ARG A 478 28.78 6.16 -3.08
C ARG A 478 28.71 7.38 -2.15
N ALA A 479 28.40 7.13 -0.88
CA ALA A 479 28.44 8.14 0.17
C ALA A 479 29.84 8.18 0.81
N VAL A 480 30.33 9.37 1.12
CA VAL A 480 31.59 9.60 1.84
C VAL A 480 31.35 10.64 2.94
N ALA A 481 32.01 10.50 4.09
CA ALA A 481 31.91 11.46 5.19
C ALA A 481 32.33 12.87 4.74
N LEU A 482 31.72 13.90 5.34
CA LEU A 482 32.13 15.29 5.11
C LEU A 482 33.51 15.57 5.73
N GLU A 483 34.36 16.30 5.01
CA GLU A 483 35.71 16.64 5.47
C GLU A 483 36.01 18.15 5.32
N GLY A 484 36.83 18.69 6.22
CA GLY A 484 37.33 20.07 6.13
C GLY A 484 36.25 21.15 6.24
N ASP A 485 36.22 22.07 5.27
CA ASP A 485 35.32 23.23 5.24
C ASP A 485 33.83 22.87 5.01
N GLU A 486 33.52 21.62 4.65
CA GLU A 486 32.15 21.14 4.38
C GLU A 486 31.33 20.91 5.67
N VAL A 487 32.00 20.51 6.76
CA VAL A 487 31.36 20.25 8.07
C VAL A 487 30.72 21.52 8.67
N PRO A 488 31.45 22.66 8.81
CA PRO A 488 30.83 23.87 9.36
C PRO A 488 29.74 24.44 8.44
N LEU A 489 29.85 24.25 7.13
CA LEU A 489 28.80 24.64 6.17
C LEU A 489 27.49 23.87 6.43
N TYR A 490 27.59 22.55 6.61
CA TYR A 490 26.43 21.71 6.94
C TYR A 490 25.83 22.05 8.30
N GLN A 491 26.66 22.31 9.32
CA GLN A 491 26.17 22.74 10.64
C GLN A 491 25.41 24.06 10.60
N GLN A 492 25.87 25.02 9.79
CA GLN A 492 25.17 26.29 9.59
C GLN A 492 23.84 26.10 8.86
N PHE A 493 23.80 25.21 7.87
CA PHE A 493 22.56 24.83 7.20
C PHE A 493 21.52 24.25 8.17
N LEU A 494 21.92 23.29 9.02
CA LEU A 494 21.04 22.71 10.05
C LEU A 494 20.57 23.75 11.08
N ALA A 495 21.43 24.68 11.46
CA ALA A 495 21.04 25.79 12.35
C ALA A 495 19.97 26.67 11.70
N GLY A 496 20.12 26.99 10.40
CA GLY A 496 19.13 27.73 9.63
C GLY A 496 17.80 26.98 9.49
N GLN A 497 17.83 25.68 9.25
CA GLN A 497 16.63 24.83 9.18
C GLN A 497 15.88 24.82 10.52
N ARG A 498 16.57 24.64 11.64
CA ARG A 498 15.98 24.69 12.99
C ARG A 498 15.37 26.06 13.31
N GLN A 499 16.03 27.15 12.91
CA GLN A 499 15.49 28.50 13.10
C GLN A 499 14.20 28.72 12.30
N ARG A 500 14.10 28.17 11.08
CA ARG A 500 12.87 28.22 10.28
C ARG A 500 11.76 27.38 10.89
N GLN A 501 12.06 26.16 11.32
CA GLN A 501 11.10 25.26 11.97
C GLN A 501 10.53 25.87 13.26
N THR A 502 11.37 26.47 14.10
CA THR A 502 10.92 27.16 15.33
C THR A 502 10.04 28.37 15.02
N THR A 503 10.34 29.13 13.96
CA THR A 503 9.53 30.28 13.54
C THR A 503 8.17 29.85 12.98
N MET A 504 8.09 28.70 12.29
CA MET A 504 6.85 28.19 11.70
C MET A 504 6.00 27.35 12.68
N GLY A 505 6.59 26.78 13.74
CA GLY A 505 5.95 25.81 14.62
C GLY A 505 5.00 26.37 15.69
N GLY A 506 5.05 27.67 16.00
CA GLY A 506 4.30 28.28 17.11
C GLY A 506 4.68 27.71 18.50
N ASP A 507 4.38 28.45 19.57
CA ASP A 507 4.85 28.23 20.97
C ASP A 507 4.66 26.81 21.54
N ASN A 508 3.83 25.94 20.94
CA ASN A 508 3.59 24.57 21.40
C ASN A 508 4.52 23.49 20.80
N ALA A 509 5.35 23.81 19.79
CA ALA A 509 6.33 22.86 19.26
C ALA A 509 7.58 22.71 20.16
N ALA A 510 7.84 23.71 21.02
CA ALA A 510 9.05 23.78 21.84
C ALA A 510 9.13 22.74 22.97
N MET A 511 8.04 22.06 23.35
CA MET A 511 8.05 21.10 24.47
C MET A 511 8.15 19.63 24.06
N LEU A 512 7.97 19.28 22.79
CA LEU A 512 7.97 17.87 22.35
C LEU A 512 9.27 17.48 21.62
N GLU A 513 9.89 18.39 20.87
CA GLU A 513 11.07 18.09 20.05
C GLU A 513 12.42 18.35 20.74
N THR A 514 12.47 19.16 21.80
CA THR A 514 13.73 19.37 22.56
C THR A 514 14.20 18.11 23.30
N SER A 515 13.35 17.09 23.40
CA SER A 515 13.65 15.81 24.06
C SER A 515 14.15 14.72 23.10
N ALA A 516 13.96 14.87 21.78
CA ALA A 516 14.25 13.81 20.81
C ALA A 516 15.64 13.91 20.16
N ASP A 517 16.19 15.13 19.99
CA ASP A 517 17.42 15.33 19.18
C ASP A 517 18.60 16.01 19.92
N ILE A 518 18.58 16.09 21.25
CA ILE A 518 19.79 16.44 22.05
C ILE A 518 20.69 15.20 22.26
N VAL A 519 20.33 14.04 21.71
CA VAL A 519 21.03 12.78 21.98
C VAL A 519 22.13 12.43 20.96
N ASP A 520 22.32 13.19 19.89
CA ASP A 520 23.32 12.85 18.84
C ASP A 520 24.64 13.63 18.93
N ASP A 521 24.98 14.13 20.12
CA ASP A 521 26.36 14.52 20.45
C ASP A 521 26.85 13.71 21.67
N ARG A 522 27.07 12.41 21.44
CA ARG A 522 27.85 11.57 22.34
C ARG A 522 28.78 10.62 21.58
N SER A 523 30.03 11.07 21.44
CA SER A 523 31.11 10.24 21.94
C SER A 523 30.84 9.93 23.43
N SER A 524 30.48 8.68 23.72
CA SER A 524 30.56 7.98 25.02
C SER A 524 30.27 8.77 26.31
N THR A 525 29.09 8.55 26.90
CA THR A 525 28.89 8.07 28.30
C THR A 525 27.40 8.07 28.63
N GLU A 526 26.80 6.88 28.70
CA GLU A 526 25.46 6.67 29.25
C GLU A 526 25.44 6.96 30.75
N SER A 527 24.39 7.64 31.20
CA SER A 527 23.84 7.51 32.54
C SER A 527 22.40 7.98 32.47
N GLU A 528 21.49 7.02 32.51
CA GLU A 528 20.10 7.20 32.88
C GLU A 528 19.98 6.76 34.34
N SER A 529 19.36 7.57 35.19
CA SER A 529 18.86 7.14 36.49
C SER A 529 17.41 7.58 36.64
N SER A 530 16.57 6.60 36.92
CA SER A 530 15.12 6.66 37.10
C SER A 530 14.78 7.07 38.55
N GLU A 531 13.98 8.15 38.66
CA GLU A 531 12.86 8.48 39.60
C GLU A 531 12.97 8.33 41.12
N GLY A 532 12.45 9.36 41.82
CA GLY A 532 11.85 9.23 43.15
C GLY A 532 11.96 10.42 44.12
N SER A 533 10.89 11.24 44.17
CA SER A 533 10.33 11.89 45.37
C SER A 533 10.85 13.26 45.86
N GLY A 534 9.92 14.24 45.89
CA GLY A 534 9.62 15.02 47.11
C GLY A 534 10.32 16.38 47.33
N ASP A 535 9.56 17.44 47.06
CA ASP A 535 9.56 18.77 47.69
C ASP A 535 10.82 19.68 47.68
N GLY A 536 10.65 20.78 46.93
CA GLY A 536 10.86 22.14 47.43
C GLY A 536 12.29 22.58 47.69
N TYR A 537 12.88 23.31 46.74
CA TYR A 537 13.44 24.67 46.92
C TYR A 537 14.08 25.10 45.59
N ARG A 538 13.43 26.04 44.89
CA ARG A 538 14.02 26.80 43.77
C ARG A 538 15.19 27.63 44.30
N GLY A 539 16.36 27.51 43.69
CA GLY A 539 17.44 28.48 43.91
C GLY A 539 18.79 28.13 43.30
N LYS A 540 19.11 28.78 42.17
CA LYS A 540 20.46 29.21 41.75
C LYS A 540 21.58 28.15 41.75
N ALA A 541 21.78 27.49 40.61
CA ALA A 541 23.08 26.92 40.25
C ALA A 541 23.87 27.92 39.38
N LEU A 542 24.99 28.37 39.94
CA LEU A 542 25.93 29.35 39.41
C LEU A 542 26.86 28.74 38.35
N ASN A 543 27.30 29.63 37.45
CA ASN A 543 28.38 29.48 36.49
C ASN A 543 29.59 28.68 37.03
N ALA A 544 29.65 27.39 36.67
CA ALA A 544 30.81 26.51 36.92
C ALA A 544 31.96 26.73 35.92
N THR A 545 31.88 27.76 35.07
CA THR A 545 32.93 28.13 34.11
C THR A 545 34.00 29.06 34.69
N VAL A 546 33.85 29.57 35.92
CA VAL A 546 34.81 30.52 36.53
C VAL A 546 35.84 29.84 37.46
N ALA A 547 35.65 28.58 37.85
CA ALA A 547 36.58 27.89 38.77
C ALA A 547 37.81 27.23 38.10
N LEU A 548 37.89 27.20 36.76
CA LEU A 548 38.97 26.52 36.01
C LEU A 548 40.19 27.41 35.71
N GLN A 549 40.19 28.68 36.13
CA GLN A 549 41.31 29.60 35.84
C GLN A 549 42.45 29.60 36.87
N HIS A 550 42.35 28.80 37.95
CA HIS A 550 43.42 28.69 38.96
C HIS A 550 43.81 27.24 39.25
N ALA A 551 44.29 26.52 38.22
CA ALA A 551 44.88 25.18 38.39
C ALA A 551 46.14 24.98 37.55
N ARG A 552 47.00 25.99 37.44
CA ARG A 552 48.37 25.82 36.96
C ARG A 552 49.34 26.02 38.13
N ASN A 553 50.02 24.93 38.46
CA ASN A 553 51.19 24.79 39.36
C ASN A 553 50.90 24.33 40.79
N LYS A 554 50.80 23.00 40.97
CA LYS A 554 51.36 22.25 42.12
C LYS A 554 51.37 20.76 41.80
N LEU A 555 52.57 20.18 41.67
CA LEU A 555 52.80 18.75 41.45
C LEU A 555 52.94 18.09 42.83
N GLY A 556 52.02 17.19 43.20
CA GLY A 556 52.07 16.38 44.42
C GLY A 556 50.82 16.54 45.31
N MET A 557 49.71 15.90 44.93
CA MET A 557 48.55 15.66 45.81
C MET A 557 48.55 14.21 46.30
N THR A 558 48.07 13.98 47.52
CA THR A 558 47.97 12.64 48.12
C THR A 558 46.69 11.93 47.70
N ASP A 559 46.68 10.59 47.69
CA ASP A 559 45.56 9.76 47.18
C ASP A 559 44.22 9.98 47.91
N ALA A 560 44.22 10.55 49.11
CA ALA A 560 42.99 10.90 49.84
C ALA A 560 42.34 12.21 49.34
N GLU A 561 43.09 13.08 48.65
CA GLU A 561 42.61 14.35 48.09
C GLU A 561 42.19 14.19 46.61
N LEU A 562 42.54 13.07 45.99
CA LEU A 562 42.06 12.69 44.67
C LEU A 562 40.65 12.12 44.80
N GLY A 563 39.67 12.85 44.27
CA GLY A 563 38.26 12.44 44.31
C GLY A 563 38.04 11.03 43.77
N VAL A 564 37.01 10.36 44.28
CA VAL A 564 36.67 8.94 44.02
C VAL A 564 36.66 8.59 42.52
N ASN A 565 36.21 9.51 41.67
CA ASN A 565 36.19 9.34 40.21
C ASN A 565 37.58 9.22 39.57
N VAL A 566 38.63 9.78 40.19
CA VAL A 566 40.01 9.68 39.69
C VAL A 566 40.66 8.37 40.13
N LEU A 567 40.30 7.84 41.30
CA LEU A 567 40.78 6.54 41.79
C LEU A 567 40.17 5.37 41.01
N ILE A 568 38.90 5.46 40.62
CA ILE A 568 38.19 4.43 39.82
C ILE A 568 38.73 4.36 38.37
N ARG A 569 39.30 5.44 37.85
CA ARG A 569 39.88 5.48 36.49
C ARG A 569 41.29 4.89 36.41
N ARG A 570 41.90 4.47 37.52
CA ARG A 570 43.20 3.80 37.51
C ARG A 570 43.03 2.36 37.02
N LYS A 571 43.92 1.92 36.11
CA LYS A 571 43.92 0.54 35.59
C LYS A 571 44.07 -0.46 36.75
N ASN A 572 43.24 -1.50 36.73
CA ASN A 572 43.18 -2.65 37.68
C ASN A 572 42.61 -2.36 39.08
N VAL A 573 41.83 -1.28 39.26
CA VAL A 573 41.03 -1.08 40.48
C VAL A 573 39.57 -1.37 40.15
N TYR A 574 39.00 -2.39 40.78
CA TYR A 574 37.59 -2.76 40.65
C TYR A 574 36.89 -2.51 41.97
N ASP A 575 35.64 -2.07 41.89
CA ASP A 575 34.75 -1.75 43.03
C ASP A 575 34.11 -3.00 43.66
N TYR A 576 34.28 -4.20 43.08
CA TYR A 576 33.78 -5.47 43.61
C TYR A 576 34.78 -6.63 43.42
N GLU A 577 34.57 -7.75 44.13
CA GLU A 577 35.50 -8.88 44.16
C GLU A 577 35.40 -9.73 42.88
N VAL A 578 36.52 -9.78 42.14
CA VAL A 578 36.60 -10.38 40.80
C VAL A 578 37.41 -11.70 40.80
N GLN A 579 37.93 -12.14 41.95
CA GLN A 579 38.70 -13.37 42.03
C GLN A 579 37.80 -14.60 41.82
N GLY A 580 38.17 -15.47 40.88
CA GLY A 580 37.48 -16.74 40.59
C GLY A 580 36.37 -16.69 39.54
N LYS A 581 35.86 -15.51 39.16
CA LYS A 581 34.78 -15.36 38.16
C LYS A 581 35.34 -15.35 36.72
N LYS A 582 34.68 -16.06 35.79
CA LYS A 582 35.11 -16.19 34.38
C LYS A 582 34.04 -15.66 33.42
N GLY A 583 34.46 -15.13 32.27
CA GLY A 583 33.56 -14.68 31.22
C GLY A 583 32.77 -13.43 31.59
N LYS A 584 31.50 -13.37 31.18
CA LYS A 584 30.60 -12.20 31.35
C LYS A 584 30.39 -11.81 32.82
N GLU A 585 30.53 -12.75 33.76
CA GLU A 585 30.43 -12.52 35.22
C GLU A 585 31.58 -11.69 35.79
N LYS A 586 32.70 -11.60 35.06
CA LYS A 586 33.83 -10.75 35.45
C LYS A 586 33.55 -9.28 35.17
N MET A 587 32.80 -9.01 34.10
CA MET A 587 32.55 -7.68 33.54
C MET A 587 31.25 -7.05 34.06
N PHE A 588 30.30 -7.86 34.51
CA PHE A 588 29.00 -7.40 35.01
C PHE A 588 28.67 -8.08 36.35
N PRO A 589 28.60 -7.32 37.46
CA PRO A 589 28.35 -7.89 38.79
C PRO A 589 26.91 -8.41 38.97
N PHE A 590 25.97 -8.04 38.10
CA PHE A 590 24.58 -8.49 38.14
C PHE A 590 24.13 -9.00 36.77
N GLN A 591 23.59 -10.22 36.74
CA GLN A 591 22.91 -10.78 35.56
C GLN A 591 21.47 -11.12 35.93
N ALA A 592 20.51 -10.43 35.33
CA ALA A 592 19.10 -10.74 35.51
C ALA A 592 18.77 -12.11 34.88
N LYS A 593 18.27 -13.06 35.68
CA LYS A 593 17.78 -14.34 35.17
C LYS A 593 16.49 -14.09 34.39
N LYS A 594 16.39 -14.54 33.13
CA LYS A 594 15.16 -14.44 32.32
C LYS A 594 14.00 -15.14 33.05
N ARG A 595 12.90 -14.42 33.27
CA ARG A 595 11.64 -14.97 33.82
C ARG A 595 11.03 -15.95 32.81
N ARG A 596 10.56 -17.09 33.29
CA ARG A 596 9.77 -18.05 32.49
C ARG A 596 8.29 -17.76 32.75
N ALA A 597 7.54 -17.45 31.69
CA ALA A 597 6.09 -17.29 31.73
C ALA A 597 5.42 -18.55 31.18
N ASP A 598 4.30 -18.96 31.78
CA ASP A 598 3.33 -19.90 31.19
C ASP A 598 2.07 -19.16 30.73
N ASP A 599 1.10 -19.88 30.15
CA ASP A 599 -0.14 -19.31 29.58
C ASP A 599 -1.04 -18.58 30.60
N PHE A 600 -0.74 -18.66 31.91
CA PHE A 600 -1.45 -17.96 32.98
C PHE A 600 -0.59 -16.92 33.72
N GLY A 601 0.68 -16.71 33.33
CA GLY A 601 1.54 -15.62 33.81
C GLY A 601 2.93 -16.06 34.25
N ASP A 602 3.57 -15.27 35.12
CA ASP A 602 4.93 -15.52 35.61
C ASP A 602 4.97 -16.75 36.55
N LEU A 603 5.79 -17.75 36.23
CA LEU A 603 5.96 -18.94 37.08
C LEU A 603 6.82 -18.60 38.31
N ILE A 604 6.17 -18.39 39.45
CA ILE A 604 6.79 -18.09 40.74
C ILE A 604 7.45 -19.37 41.29
N ARG A 605 8.78 -19.35 41.48
CA ARG A 605 9.47 -20.42 42.20
C ARG A 605 9.50 -20.10 43.70
N PRO A 606 9.05 -21.01 44.58
CA PRO A 606 9.06 -20.78 46.02
C PRO A 606 10.45 -20.46 46.61
N GLU A 607 11.50 -20.99 45.98
CA GLU A 607 12.91 -20.78 46.35
C GLU A 607 13.39 -19.34 46.15
N ASP A 608 12.83 -18.58 45.21
CA ASP A 608 13.18 -17.16 44.99
C ASP A 608 12.58 -16.23 46.07
N PHE A 609 11.76 -16.75 46.98
CA PHE A 609 11.08 -16.02 48.06
C PHE A 609 11.44 -16.53 49.47
N ALA A 610 12.43 -17.42 49.59
CA ALA A 610 12.96 -17.82 50.88
C ALA A 610 13.62 -16.61 51.58
N ARG A 611 13.42 -16.46 52.89
CA ARG A 611 14.06 -15.38 53.67
C ARG A 611 15.57 -15.64 53.73
N ALA A 612 16.38 -14.59 53.68
CA ALA A 612 17.85 -14.67 53.74
C ALA A 612 18.40 -15.47 54.95
N GLU A 613 17.64 -15.57 56.06
CA GLU A 613 18.01 -16.43 57.20
C GLU A 613 17.95 -17.95 56.89
N GLU A 614 17.19 -18.40 55.90
CA GLU A 614 17.13 -19.80 55.45
C GLU A 614 18.23 -20.13 54.41
N GLU A 615 18.69 -19.14 53.65
CA GLU A 615 19.78 -19.27 52.66
C GLU A 615 21.16 -19.44 53.35
N ASP A 616 21.39 -18.71 54.45
CA ASP A 616 22.61 -18.87 55.26
C ASP A 616 22.67 -20.23 55.98
N ASN A 617 21.53 -20.83 56.33
CA ASN A 617 21.50 -22.16 56.93
C ASN A 617 21.83 -23.27 55.91
N THR A 618 21.46 -23.09 54.63
CA THR A 618 21.79 -24.06 53.57
C THR A 618 23.22 -23.91 53.05
N ALA A 619 23.77 -22.70 53.02
CA ALA A 619 25.18 -22.45 52.72
C ALA A 619 26.12 -22.87 53.86
N GLY A 620 25.68 -22.75 55.12
CA GLY A 620 26.43 -23.14 56.32
C GLY A 620 26.61 -24.65 56.52
N GLU A 621 25.75 -25.49 55.92
CA GLU A 621 25.88 -26.95 55.97
C GLU A 621 26.86 -27.52 54.93
N ALA A 622 27.24 -26.77 53.90
CA ALA A 622 28.15 -27.23 52.84
C ALA A 622 29.66 -27.16 53.21
N LEU A 623 30.01 -26.63 54.40
CA LEU A 623 31.40 -26.36 54.80
C LEU A 623 31.92 -27.17 56.01
N ARG A 624 31.24 -28.25 56.41
CA ARG A 624 31.79 -29.23 57.37
C ARG A 624 31.94 -30.61 56.74
N GLY A 625 33.19 -31.04 56.60
CA GLY A 625 33.62 -32.23 55.88
C GLY A 625 33.35 -33.59 56.54
N GLU A 626 33.72 -34.60 55.75
CA GLU A 626 33.70 -36.05 55.93
C GLU A 626 33.69 -36.62 57.36
N GLY A 627 32.75 -37.55 57.58
CA GLY A 627 33.01 -38.80 58.32
C GLY A 627 32.60 -38.83 59.79
N THR A 628 31.38 -39.28 60.09
CA THR A 628 31.08 -40.24 61.18
C THR A 628 29.62 -40.71 61.18
N LYS A 629 29.43 -41.92 61.71
CA LYS A 629 28.23 -42.77 61.72
C LYS A 629 27.03 -42.21 62.54
N LYS A 630 25.86 -42.72 62.13
CA LYS A 630 24.77 -43.34 62.94
C LYS A 630 23.56 -42.48 63.40
N GLU A 631 22.41 -43.07 63.02
CA GLU A 631 21.25 -43.44 63.84
C GLU A 631 20.14 -42.42 64.17
N ASN A 632 18.94 -42.83 63.73
CA ASN A 632 17.66 -42.86 64.43
C ASN A 632 17.06 -41.54 64.93
N ALA A 633 15.87 -41.20 64.42
CA ALA A 633 14.59 -41.56 65.07
C ALA A 633 13.49 -40.56 64.66
N VAL A 634 12.44 -41.04 64.00
CA VAL A 634 11.09 -41.20 64.60
C VAL A 634 10.22 -39.96 64.45
N GLY A 635 9.25 -40.07 63.54
CA GLY A 635 8.18 -39.09 63.35
C GLY A 635 7.18 -39.52 62.29
N GLN A 636 6.90 -40.82 62.19
CA GLN A 636 5.78 -41.31 61.38
C GLN A 636 4.45 -40.87 62.00
N LYS A 637 3.59 -40.25 61.19
CA LYS A 637 2.19 -40.69 61.06
C LYS A 637 1.82 -40.82 59.58
N ARG A 638 2.03 -42.04 59.07
CA ARG A 638 1.09 -42.77 58.20
C ARG A 638 -0.28 -42.84 58.90
N ARG A 639 -1.45 -42.99 58.29
CA ARG A 639 -1.86 -43.46 56.95
C ARG A 639 -3.39 -43.29 56.87
N TRP A 640 -3.94 -43.32 55.66
CA TRP A 640 -4.79 -44.40 55.12
C TRP A 640 -4.95 -44.04 53.63
N ASP A 641 -4.18 -44.65 52.71
CA ASP A 641 -4.50 -45.93 52.03
C ASP A 641 -6.02 -45.99 51.75
N ASP A 642 -6.53 -46.16 50.55
CA ASP A 642 -6.03 -46.78 49.33
C ASP A 642 -7.27 -46.76 48.38
N LEU A 643 -7.26 -46.84 47.05
CA LEU A 643 -6.72 -47.95 46.25
C LEU A 643 -7.13 -47.68 44.79
N LEU A 644 -6.17 -47.69 43.86
CA LEU A 644 -6.03 -48.68 42.76
C LEU A 644 -5.25 -48.13 41.55
N ASN A 645 -3.99 -48.61 41.47
CA ASN A 645 -3.31 -49.27 40.34
C ASN A 645 -3.34 -48.65 38.93
N SER A 646 -2.28 -48.73 38.12
CA SER A 646 -0.88 -49.17 38.27
C SER A 646 -0.22 -48.99 36.89
N THR A 647 0.80 -48.14 36.81
CA THR A 647 1.98 -48.16 35.91
C THR A 647 3.04 -47.40 36.72
N ASP A 648 4.34 -47.66 36.75
CA ASP A 648 5.29 -48.42 35.96
C ASP A 648 6.49 -48.62 36.90
N THR A 649 7.38 -49.60 36.68
CA THR A 649 8.81 -49.43 37.07
C THR A 649 9.72 -50.52 36.55
N ASN A 650 10.80 -50.07 35.91
CA ASN A 650 12.20 -50.55 35.87
C ASN A 650 12.77 -50.39 34.45
N LYS A 651 14.03 -50.04 34.19
CA LYS A 651 15.21 -49.71 35.00
C LYS A 651 16.30 -49.18 34.05
N ALA A 652 17.12 -48.27 34.56
CA ALA A 652 18.60 -48.18 34.50
C ALA A 652 19.41 -48.57 33.24
N ASN A 653 20.37 -47.66 32.93
CA ASN A 653 21.74 -47.85 32.43
C ASN A 653 21.99 -48.65 31.13
N ALA A 654 22.65 -48.03 30.15
CA ALA A 654 24.03 -48.38 29.77
C ALA A 654 24.58 -47.55 28.61
N ASN A 655 25.90 -47.43 28.67
CA ASN A 655 26.85 -46.77 27.81
C ASN A 655 27.00 -47.47 26.43
N GLN A 656 27.43 -46.69 25.43
CA GLN A 656 28.30 -47.09 24.31
C GLN A 656 27.77 -47.96 23.13
N LYS A 657 27.86 -47.33 21.96
CA LYS A 657 28.56 -47.80 20.73
C LYS A 657 27.77 -48.63 19.71
N ARG A 658 27.36 -47.96 18.62
CA ARG A 658 27.56 -48.46 17.24
C ARG A 658 27.46 -47.34 16.19
N ARG A 659 28.61 -46.83 15.77
CA ARG A 659 28.83 -46.23 14.44
C ARG A 659 28.80 -47.35 13.39
N LYS A 660 28.09 -47.18 12.27
CA LYS A 660 28.64 -47.36 10.90
C LYS A 660 27.65 -46.89 9.79
N ASP A 661 28.12 -45.91 9.01
CA ASP A 661 27.90 -45.55 7.57
C ASP A 661 26.46 -45.45 7.02
N LYS A 662 26.02 -44.52 6.17
CA LYS A 662 26.58 -43.49 5.25
C LYS A 662 25.29 -42.74 4.76
N GLU A 663 25.21 -41.42 4.63
CA GLU A 663 25.69 -40.64 3.50
C GLU A 663 25.76 -39.16 3.88
N VAL A 664 26.86 -38.53 3.45
CA VAL A 664 27.14 -37.11 3.60
C VAL A 664 26.33 -36.37 2.53
N ARG A 665 25.37 -35.55 2.97
CA ARG A 665 24.84 -34.45 2.17
C ARG A 665 25.53 -33.20 2.71
N GLU A 666 26.33 -32.57 1.86
CA GLU A 666 27.02 -31.31 2.15
C GLU A 666 25.97 -30.28 2.57
N GLY A 667 25.95 -29.96 3.87
CA GLY A 667 25.21 -28.83 4.40
C GLY A 667 26.06 -27.58 4.18
N GLU A 668 25.57 -26.69 3.33
CA GLU A 668 26.02 -25.30 3.31
C GLU A 668 25.75 -24.70 4.71
N ASP A 669 26.76 -24.04 5.26
CA ASP A 669 26.76 -23.46 6.58
C ASP A 669 25.56 -22.49 6.77
N GLU A 670 24.64 -22.82 7.67
CA GLU A 670 23.73 -21.84 8.28
C GLU A 670 24.54 -20.95 9.22
N GLU A 671 25.22 -19.97 8.63
CA GLU A 671 25.79 -18.85 9.37
C GLU A 671 24.63 -18.04 9.97
N SER A 672 24.61 -17.96 11.30
CA SER A 672 23.61 -17.29 12.12
C SER A 672 23.24 -15.91 11.56
N ASP A 673 21.99 -15.73 11.16
CA ASP A 673 21.43 -14.51 10.55
C ASP A 673 21.29 -13.32 11.53
N SER A 674 22.09 -13.32 12.61
CA SER A 674 21.96 -12.43 13.76
C SER A 674 23.15 -11.51 13.97
N GLU A 675 24.20 -11.60 13.15
CA GLU A 675 25.30 -10.63 13.17
C GLU A 675 25.08 -9.56 12.09
N PRO A 676 24.97 -8.27 12.46
CA PRO A 676 25.06 -7.19 11.49
C PRO A 676 26.48 -7.21 10.91
N GLU A 677 26.61 -7.55 9.63
CA GLU A 677 27.86 -7.26 8.92
C GLU A 677 27.98 -5.73 8.79
N ASP A 678 29.13 -5.18 9.20
CA ASP A 678 29.49 -3.79 8.92
C ASP A 678 29.54 -3.62 7.39
N ASP A 679 28.48 -3.04 6.80
CA ASP A 679 28.51 -2.64 5.39
C ASP A 679 29.57 -1.54 5.27
N PRO A 680 30.73 -1.78 4.61
CA PRO A 680 31.84 -0.82 4.58
C PRO A 680 31.47 0.48 3.87
N ASP A 681 30.37 0.48 3.11
CA ASP A 681 29.83 1.64 2.42
C ASP A 681 28.90 2.49 3.32
N LYS A 682 28.55 2.01 4.53
CA LYS A 682 27.67 2.74 5.46
C LYS A 682 28.46 3.78 6.23
N VAL A 683 28.28 5.04 5.85
CA VAL A 683 28.87 6.19 6.55
C VAL A 683 27.94 6.63 7.68
N GLU A 684 28.44 6.60 8.91
CA GLU A 684 27.74 7.19 10.06
C GLU A 684 27.98 8.71 10.10
N GLY A 685 26.89 9.48 10.21
CA GLY A 685 26.93 10.94 10.27
C GLY A 685 26.76 11.64 8.91
N PRO A 686 27.04 12.95 8.84
CA PRO A 686 26.81 13.73 7.63
C PRO A 686 27.74 13.31 6.50
N SER A 687 27.18 13.19 5.31
CA SER A 687 27.88 12.66 4.15
C SER A 687 27.63 13.47 2.88
N LYS A 688 28.49 13.26 1.89
CA LYS A 688 28.35 13.74 0.52
C LYS A 688 28.34 12.58 -0.45
N VAL A 689 27.73 12.79 -1.60
CA VAL A 689 27.69 11.78 -2.66
C VAL A 689 28.78 12.01 -3.70
N ILE A 690 29.48 10.94 -4.05
CA ILE A 690 30.40 10.89 -5.20
C ILE A 690 29.72 10.07 -6.29
N ILE A 691 29.48 10.71 -7.44
CA ILE A 691 28.89 10.09 -8.62
C ILE A 691 29.99 9.88 -9.65
N GLU A 692 30.36 8.63 -9.90
CA GLU A 692 31.32 8.23 -10.91
C GLU A 692 30.58 7.75 -12.15
N SER A 693 30.90 8.30 -13.31
CA SER A 693 30.29 7.89 -14.58
C SER A 693 31.28 7.05 -15.37
N GLU A 694 30.89 5.82 -15.66
CA GLU A 694 31.62 4.86 -16.47
C GLU A 694 30.78 4.48 -17.70
N THR A 695 31.42 3.91 -18.72
CA THR A 695 30.72 3.29 -19.86
C THR A 695 30.81 1.79 -19.72
N LEU A 696 29.67 1.11 -19.60
CA LEU A 696 29.58 -0.34 -19.53
C LEU A 696 29.39 -0.90 -20.95
N GLU A 697 30.28 -1.78 -21.38
CA GLU A 697 30.11 -2.54 -22.61
C GLU A 697 29.09 -3.66 -22.37
N ILE A 698 27.99 -3.65 -23.13
CA ILE A 698 26.94 -4.65 -23.04
C ILE A 698 27.21 -5.70 -24.11
N ARG A 699 27.36 -6.94 -23.68
CA ARG A 699 27.44 -8.13 -24.53
C ARG A 699 26.34 -9.14 -24.24
N CYS A 700 25.67 -9.03 -23.10
CA CYS A 700 24.54 -9.90 -22.78
C CYS A 700 23.36 -9.67 -23.73
N ARG A 701 22.51 -10.69 -23.84
CA ARG A 701 21.27 -10.61 -24.61
C ARG A 701 20.21 -9.85 -23.83
N ILE A 702 19.29 -9.18 -24.53
CA ILE A 702 18.20 -8.42 -23.91
C ILE A 702 16.86 -8.91 -24.46
N ALA A 703 15.87 -9.05 -23.58
CA ALA A 703 14.49 -9.31 -23.91
C ALA A 703 13.56 -8.41 -23.10
N PHE A 704 12.32 -8.26 -23.55
CA PHE A 704 11.27 -7.54 -22.84
C PHE A 704 10.00 -8.39 -22.80
N VAL A 705 9.41 -8.51 -21.61
CA VAL A 705 8.12 -9.17 -21.38
C VAL A 705 7.31 -8.32 -20.42
N ASP A 706 6.13 -7.89 -20.84
CA ASP A 706 5.35 -6.92 -20.06
C ASP A 706 4.63 -7.55 -18.85
N PHE A 707 5.27 -7.44 -17.69
CA PHE A 707 4.76 -7.76 -16.36
C PHE A 707 4.38 -6.51 -15.55
N SER A 708 4.24 -5.34 -16.19
CA SER A 708 3.86 -4.11 -15.49
C SER A 708 2.49 -4.21 -14.79
N GLY A 709 1.60 -5.09 -15.26
CA GLY A 709 0.28 -5.27 -14.67
C GLY A 709 -0.53 -3.97 -14.70
N LEU A 710 -0.55 -3.29 -15.85
CA LEU A 710 -1.32 -2.07 -16.10
C LEU A 710 -2.37 -2.33 -17.17
N HIS A 711 -3.32 -1.40 -17.31
CA HIS A 711 -4.33 -1.47 -18.35
C HIS A 711 -3.75 -1.23 -19.75
N ASP A 712 -4.37 -1.90 -20.72
CA ASP A 712 -4.10 -1.66 -22.13
C ASP A 712 -5.08 -0.65 -22.74
N ARG A 713 -4.69 -0.11 -23.90
CA ARG A 713 -5.56 0.73 -24.75
C ARG A 713 -6.94 0.10 -24.98
N ARG A 714 -6.99 -1.20 -25.25
CA ARG A 714 -8.24 -1.94 -25.51
C ARG A 714 -9.14 -1.96 -24.27
N THR A 715 -8.56 -2.20 -23.11
CA THR A 715 -9.27 -2.24 -21.82
C THR A 715 -9.90 -0.89 -21.51
N ILE A 716 -9.14 0.20 -21.67
CA ILE A 716 -9.66 1.57 -21.49
C ILE A 716 -10.82 1.86 -22.46
N GLN A 717 -10.65 1.54 -23.75
CA GLN A 717 -11.67 1.77 -24.78
C GLN A 717 -12.97 1.01 -24.52
N GLN A 718 -12.89 -0.18 -23.93
CA GLN A 718 -14.07 -0.98 -23.57
C GLN A 718 -14.73 -0.50 -22.28
N LEU A 719 -13.93 -0.12 -21.27
CA LEU A 719 -14.43 0.15 -19.93
C LEU A 719 -15.00 1.58 -19.77
N ILE A 720 -14.34 2.59 -20.34
CA ILE A 720 -14.76 3.99 -20.18
C ILE A 720 -16.22 4.23 -20.66
N PRO A 721 -16.67 3.70 -21.82
CA PRO A 721 -18.06 3.81 -22.25
C PRO A 721 -19.07 3.09 -21.35
N LEU A 722 -18.65 2.11 -20.55
CA LEU A 722 -19.50 1.43 -19.56
C LEU A 722 -19.62 2.26 -18.28
N ILE A 723 -18.52 2.88 -17.83
CA ILE A 723 -18.50 3.77 -16.65
C ILE A 723 -19.35 5.02 -16.90
N LYS A 724 -19.28 5.60 -18.10
CA LYS A 724 -19.96 6.85 -18.51
C LYS A 724 -19.69 8.03 -17.56
N PRO A 725 -18.42 8.42 -17.34
CA PRO A 725 -18.09 9.57 -16.50
C PRO A 725 -18.62 10.88 -17.13
N ARG A 726 -18.92 11.90 -16.31
CA ARG A 726 -19.33 13.23 -16.83
C ARG A 726 -18.13 14.03 -17.34
N LYS A 727 -17.00 13.94 -16.66
CA LYS A 727 -15.70 14.47 -17.06
C LYS A 727 -14.65 13.36 -16.97
N LEU A 728 -13.75 13.29 -17.93
CA LEU A 728 -12.64 12.33 -17.97
C LEU A 728 -11.33 13.10 -17.97
N ILE A 729 -10.42 12.75 -17.07
CA ILE A 729 -9.11 13.38 -16.95
C ILE A 729 -8.05 12.30 -17.10
N PHE A 730 -7.21 12.43 -18.12
CA PHE A 730 -6.04 11.57 -18.26
C PHE A 730 -4.83 12.21 -17.61
N VAL A 731 -4.21 11.45 -16.71
CA VAL A 731 -2.93 11.76 -16.06
C VAL A 731 -1.94 10.63 -16.35
N GLY A 732 -0.69 10.74 -15.91
CA GLY A 732 0.32 9.73 -16.24
C GLY A 732 0.68 9.73 -17.73
N GLY A 733 1.64 8.88 -18.09
CA GLY A 733 2.02 8.62 -19.49
C GLY A 733 2.75 9.77 -20.18
N GLU A 734 3.34 9.46 -21.34
CA GLU A 734 4.03 10.45 -22.17
C GLU A 734 3.00 11.28 -22.97
N GLU A 735 3.34 12.53 -23.31
CA GLU A 735 2.44 13.48 -24.01
C GLU A 735 1.77 12.86 -25.25
N GLY A 736 2.54 12.22 -26.13
CA GLY A 736 2.01 11.62 -27.36
C GLY A 736 1.03 10.48 -27.10
N GLU A 737 1.27 9.68 -26.06
CA GLU A 737 0.41 8.56 -25.65
C GLU A 737 -0.91 9.07 -25.05
N THR A 738 -0.84 10.08 -24.20
CA THR A 738 -2.01 10.73 -23.58
C THR A 738 -2.92 11.38 -24.62
N LEU A 739 -2.35 12.12 -25.58
CA LEU A 739 -3.12 12.82 -26.60
C LEU A 739 -3.82 11.86 -27.57
N GLU A 740 -3.14 10.79 -28.01
CA GLU A 740 -3.72 9.75 -28.87
C GLU A 740 -4.92 9.09 -28.18
N LEU A 741 -4.76 8.69 -26.91
CA LEU A 741 -5.82 8.05 -26.15
C LEU A 741 -7.02 8.99 -25.94
N ALA A 742 -6.75 10.26 -25.63
CA ALA A 742 -7.79 11.26 -25.41
C ALA A 742 -8.65 11.48 -26.66
N GLU A 743 -8.05 11.52 -27.85
CA GLU A 743 -8.80 11.66 -29.10
C GLU A 743 -9.70 10.45 -29.36
N ILE A 744 -9.19 9.24 -29.15
CA ILE A 744 -9.98 8.02 -29.32
C ILE A 744 -11.13 7.96 -28.31
N SER A 745 -10.89 8.32 -27.04
CA SER A 745 -11.92 8.35 -26.00
C SER A 745 -12.99 9.40 -26.27
N ARG A 746 -12.63 10.59 -26.81
CA ARG A 746 -13.61 11.60 -27.23
C ARG A 746 -14.55 11.07 -28.30
N ILE A 747 -14.01 10.36 -29.30
CA ILE A 747 -14.81 9.75 -30.36
C ILE A 747 -15.73 8.67 -29.77
N ALA A 748 -15.20 7.76 -28.94
CA ALA A 748 -15.98 6.67 -28.36
C ALA A 748 -17.12 7.14 -27.43
N LEU A 749 -16.88 8.19 -26.65
CA LEU A 749 -17.85 8.72 -25.69
C LEU A 749 -18.94 9.58 -26.36
N ASN A 750 -18.59 10.31 -27.42
CA ASN A 750 -19.49 11.27 -28.07
C ASN A 750 -20.11 10.77 -29.39
N ALA A 751 -19.86 9.51 -29.80
CA ALA A 751 -20.35 8.95 -31.07
C ALA A 751 -21.89 9.00 -31.24
N ASN A 752 -22.66 9.00 -30.15
CA ASN A 752 -24.14 8.97 -30.17
C ASN A 752 -24.77 10.08 -29.30
N THR A 753 -24.03 11.16 -29.01
CA THR A 753 -24.44 12.18 -28.05
C THR A 753 -24.55 13.54 -28.73
N ASP A 754 -25.65 14.27 -28.48
CA ASP A 754 -25.80 15.65 -28.94
C ASP A 754 -24.68 16.55 -28.38
N SER A 755 -24.26 17.56 -29.14
CA SER A 755 -23.18 18.48 -28.76
C SER A 755 -23.40 19.19 -27.41
N ALA A 756 -24.63 19.27 -26.91
CA ALA A 756 -24.97 19.85 -25.60
C ALA A 756 -24.71 18.91 -24.40
N ASN A 757 -24.53 17.60 -24.61
CA ASN A 757 -24.29 16.59 -23.58
C ASN A 757 -22.94 15.88 -23.76
N ALA A 758 -22.02 16.46 -24.55
CA ALA A 758 -20.72 15.89 -24.80
C ALA A 758 -19.92 15.73 -23.50
N ILE A 759 -19.21 14.62 -23.36
CA ILE A 759 -18.32 14.37 -22.22
C ILE A 759 -16.99 15.07 -22.49
N ASP A 760 -16.57 15.90 -21.55
CA ASP A 760 -15.29 16.61 -21.61
C ASP A 760 -14.14 15.67 -21.26
N VAL A 761 -13.11 15.65 -22.10
CA VAL A 761 -11.88 14.86 -21.90
C VAL A 761 -10.70 15.81 -21.78
N PHE A 762 -10.14 15.90 -20.58
CA PHE A 762 -9.02 16.75 -20.23
C PHE A 762 -7.70 15.97 -20.22
N THR A 763 -6.63 16.66 -20.63
CA THR A 763 -5.26 16.18 -20.62
C THR A 763 -4.38 17.29 -20.04
N PRO A 764 -4.38 17.53 -18.72
CA PRO A 764 -3.54 18.55 -18.09
C PRO A 764 -2.05 18.23 -18.26
N ALA A 765 -1.24 19.28 -18.37
CA ALA A 765 0.19 19.20 -18.10
C ALA A 765 0.45 19.41 -16.59
N VAL A 766 1.65 19.06 -16.13
CA VAL A 766 2.08 19.28 -14.74
C VAL A 766 1.87 20.74 -14.31
N GLY A 767 1.26 20.95 -13.15
CA GLY A 767 0.98 22.24 -12.55
C GLY A 767 -0.25 22.98 -13.09
N ILE A 768 -0.92 22.44 -14.12
CA ILE A 768 -2.13 23.06 -14.69
C ILE A 768 -3.37 22.62 -13.91
N MET A 769 -4.02 23.58 -13.27
CA MET A 769 -5.29 23.37 -12.57
C MET A 769 -6.45 23.26 -13.56
N ILE A 770 -7.31 22.27 -13.36
CA ILE A 770 -8.55 22.05 -14.12
C ILE A 770 -9.74 22.16 -13.18
N ASP A 771 -10.75 22.92 -13.59
CA ASP A 771 -12.07 22.86 -12.98
C ASP A 771 -12.83 21.60 -13.46
N ALA A 772 -12.86 20.60 -12.59
CA ALA A 772 -13.45 19.31 -12.85
C ALA A 772 -14.90 19.21 -12.34
N SER A 773 -15.50 20.33 -11.93
CA SER A 773 -16.82 20.34 -11.32
C SER A 773 -18.00 20.19 -12.29
N VAL A 774 -19.05 19.56 -11.78
CA VAL A 774 -20.42 19.55 -12.29
C VAL A 774 -21.20 20.85 -12.04
N ASP A 775 -21.58 21.71 -13.00
CA ASP A 775 -22.62 22.74 -12.77
C ASP A 775 -24.02 22.11 -12.60
N THR A 776 -24.17 21.21 -11.64
CA THR A 776 -25.47 20.69 -11.20
C THR A 776 -25.96 21.55 -10.06
N ASN A 777 -26.82 22.52 -10.37
CA ASN A 777 -27.54 23.25 -9.34
C ASN A 777 -28.44 22.28 -8.56
N ALA A 778 -28.12 22.09 -7.29
CA ALA A 778 -28.84 21.18 -6.42
C ALA A 778 -29.45 21.94 -5.25
N TRP A 779 -30.73 21.70 -5.03
CA TRP A 779 -31.48 22.31 -3.93
C TRP A 779 -32.06 21.22 -3.05
N SER A 780 -31.84 21.33 -1.74
CA SER A 780 -32.52 20.48 -0.77
C SER A 780 -33.96 20.96 -0.62
N VAL A 781 -34.91 20.09 -0.91
CA VAL A 781 -36.35 20.39 -0.82
C VAL A 781 -36.98 19.45 0.21
N LYS A 782 -37.67 20.00 1.20
CA LYS A 782 -38.40 19.21 2.19
C LYS A 782 -39.79 18.85 1.69
N LEU A 783 -40.21 17.59 1.82
CA LEU A 783 -41.58 17.20 1.52
C LEU A 783 -42.51 17.62 2.69
N SER A 784 -43.60 18.30 2.38
CA SER A 784 -44.63 18.64 3.38
C SER A 784 -45.29 17.39 3.98
N ARG A 785 -45.79 17.49 5.22
CA ARG A 785 -46.50 16.39 5.90
C ARG A 785 -47.76 15.95 5.12
N SER A 786 -48.45 16.89 4.50
CA SER A 786 -49.61 16.68 3.60
C SER A 786 -49.22 15.86 2.37
N MET A 787 -48.09 16.18 1.72
CA MET A 787 -47.59 15.43 0.57
C MET A 787 -47.20 14.00 0.96
N VAL A 788 -46.44 13.84 2.05
CA VAL A 788 -45.99 12.52 2.53
C VAL A 788 -47.18 11.59 2.81
N ARG A 789 -48.27 12.11 3.38
CA ARG A 789 -49.49 11.33 3.63
C ARG A 789 -50.18 10.85 2.35
N ASN A 790 -50.00 11.56 1.24
CA ASN A 790 -50.64 11.28 -0.05
C ASN A 790 -49.76 10.47 -1.01
N LEU A 791 -48.55 10.08 -0.61
CA LEU A 791 -47.65 9.26 -1.42
C LEU A 791 -48.25 7.87 -1.64
N ARG A 792 -48.48 7.51 -2.90
CA ARG A 792 -48.92 6.17 -3.32
C ARG A 792 -47.73 5.39 -3.83
N TRP A 793 -47.16 4.56 -2.96
CA TRP A 793 -46.06 3.68 -3.30
C TRP A 793 -46.53 2.54 -4.23
N GLN A 794 -45.91 2.43 -5.39
CA GLN A 794 -45.98 1.28 -6.26
C GLN A 794 -44.81 0.37 -5.92
N ASN A 795 -45.09 -0.84 -5.44
CA ASN A 795 -44.03 -1.82 -5.18
C ASN A 795 -43.73 -2.57 -6.49
N VAL A 796 -42.54 -2.36 -7.02
CA VAL A 796 -42.06 -3.07 -8.20
C VAL A 796 -40.78 -3.78 -7.82
N ARG A 797 -40.85 -5.12 -7.75
CA ARG A 797 -39.69 -6.00 -7.50
C ARG A 797 -38.92 -5.70 -6.21
N GLY A 798 -39.63 -5.30 -5.15
CA GLY A 798 -39.03 -5.02 -3.84
C GLY A 798 -38.57 -3.58 -3.65
N MET A 799 -38.65 -2.74 -4.69
CA MET A 799 -38.42 -1.30 -4.60
C MET A 799 -39.77 -0.55 -4.62
N GLY A 800 -39.93 0.40 -3.70
CA GLY A 800 -41.06 1.32 -3.70
C GLY A 800 -40.80 2.48 -4.65
N VAL A 801 -41.65 2.65 -5.65
CA VAL A 801 -41.60 3.77 -6.62
C VAL A 801 -42.81 4.67 -6.38
N VAL A 802 -42.60 5.99 -6.32
CA VAL A 802 -43.70 6.96 -6.22
C VAL A 802 -43.42 8.17 -7.10
N ALA A 803 -44.42 8.58 -7.89
CA ALA A 803 -44.37 9.82 -8.65
C ALA A 803 -44.85 10.97 -7.76
N ILE A 804 -44.06 12.04 -7.66
CA ILE A 804 -44.39 13.22 -6.85
C ILE A 804 -44.56 14.42 -7.76
N THR A 805 -45.70 15.09 -7.65
CA THR A 805 -45.95 16.39 -8.28
C THR A 805 -46.46 17.33 -7.20
N GLY A 806 -45.75 18.42 -6.98
CA GLY A 806 -46.05 19.36 -5.90
C GLY A 806 -45.72 20.78 -6.27
N ARG A 807 -46.31 21.71 -5.51
CA ARG A 807 -45.97 23.13 -5.59
C ARG A 807 -44.80 23.40 -4.64
N LEU A 808 -43.72 23.97 -5.17
CA LEU A 808 -42.61 24.45 -4.35
C LEU A 808 -43.02 25.76 -3.67
N ALA A 809 -42.98 25.78 -2.34
CA ALA A 809 -43.19 26.98 -1.53
C ALA A 809 -41.87 27.35 -0.84
N ALA A 810 -41.56 28.64 -0.79
CA ALA A 810 -40.53 29.14 0.12
C ALA A 810 -40.99 28.89 1.56
N ALA A 811 -40.08 28.53 2.47
CA ALA A 811 -40.39 28.37 3.89
C ALA A 811 -41.02 29.69 4.40
N SER A 812 -42.33 29.70 4.61
CA SER A 812 -43.07 30.89 5.02
C SER A 812 -42.78 31.18 6.49
N LEU A 813 -42.23 32.37 6.77
CA LEU A 813 -41.99 33.00 8.08
C LEU A 813 -43.28 33.39 8.83
N GLU A 814 -44.35 32.61 8.76
CA GLU A 814 -45.59 32.93 9.48
C GLU A 814 -45.97 31.81 10.46
N PRO A 815 -45.97 32.09 11.78
CA PRO A 815 -46.52 31.16 12.75
C PRO A 815 -48.03 31.06 12.51
N LYS A 816 -48.53 29.84 12.30
CA LYS A 816 -49.97 29.58 12.34
C LYS A 816 -50.50 29.94 13.72
N VAL A 817 -51.37 30.96 13.77
CA VAL A 817 -52.25 31.22 14.89
C VAL A 817 -53.20 30.02 15.00
N GLU A 818 -53.05 29.23 16.06
CA GLU A 818 -54.07 28.25 16.44
C GLU A 818 -55.26 29.02 17.02
N GLU A 819 -56.42 28.88 16.37
CA GLU A 819 -57.70 29.39 16.88
C GLU A 819 -58.11 28.64 18.15
N GLU A 820 -58.53 29.44 19.14
CA GLU A 820 -59.00 29.05 20.46
C GLU A 820 -60.24 28.14 20.42
N ALA A 821 -60.30 27.18 21.34
CA ALA A 821 -61.55 26.63 21.85
C ALA A 821 -61.47 26.41 23.38
N ASP A 822 -62.17 27.29 24.08
CA ASP A 822 -62.63 27.32 25.48
C ASP A 822 -62.43 26.09 26.40
N THR A 823 -61.93 26.34 27.64
CA THR A 823 -62.71 26.20 28.89
C THR A 823 -61.90 26.63 30.15
N PRO A 824 -62.50 27.32 31.15
CA PRO A 824 -61.77 27.82 32.33
C PRO A 824 -62.08 27.06 33.62
N ALA A 825 -61.06 26.74 34.44
CA ALA A 825 -61.19 26.65 35.90
C ALA A 825 -59.84 26.70 36.65
N LYS A 826 -59.79 27.55 37.67
CA LYS A 826 -58.66 27.94 38.55
C LYS A 826 -58.19 26.84 39.52
N LYS A 827 -56.87 26.74 39.78
CA LYS A 827 -56.22 27.13 41.08
C LYS A 827 -54.73 26.71 41.21
N LYS A 828 -53.92 27.72 41.58
CA LYS A 828 -52.79 27.76 42.55
C LYS A 828 -51.37 27.27 42.16
N ALA A 829 -50.54 28.29 41.93
CA ALA A 829 -49.11 28.50 42.17
C ALA A 829 -48.33 27.61 43.18
N ARG A 830 -47.08 27.23 42.86
CA ARG A 830 -45.80 27.89 43.27
C ARG A 830 -44.53 27.05 42.94
N LEU A 831 -43.49 27.74 42.40
CA LEU A 831 -42.00 27.61 42.57
C LEU A 831 -41.33 26.26 42.22
N ASP A 832 -40.12 26.10 41.67
CA ASP A 832 -39.01 26.92 41.15
C ASP A 832 -38.04 25.94 40.43
N ALA A 833 -37.47 26.32 39.28
CA ALA A 833 -36.12 25.94 38.80
C ALA A 833 -35.81 26.62 37.45
N PRO A 834 -34.65 27.26 37.25
CA PRO A 834 -34.33 27.94 36.00
C PRO A 834 -33.70 26.94 35.01
N ALA A 835 -34.47 26.50 34.02
CA ALA A 835 -33.90 25.92 32.81
C ALA A 835 -33.77 27.02 31.76
N VAL A 836 -32.53 27.37 31.43
CA VAL A 836 -32.19 28.25 30.31
C VAL A 836 -32.69 27.58 29.02
N PRO A 837 -33.64 28.15 28.27
CA PRO A 837 -33.97 27.63 26.95
C PRO A 837 -32.86 28.05 25.99
N VAL A 838 -32.14 27.06 25.46
CA VAL A 838 -31.25 27.22 24.33
C VAL A 838 -32.14 27.56 23.13
N SER A 839 -32.22 28.85 22.79
CA SER A 839 -32.81 29.31 21.54
C SER A 839 -31.88 28.93 20.38
N SER A 840 -32.19 27.82 19.71
CA SER A 840 -31.64 27.52 18.39
C SER A 840 -32.75 27.65 17.34
N ASP A 841 -33.29 28.86 17.18
CA ASP A 841 -34.02 29.21 15.95
C ASP A 841 -32.98 29.50 14.87
N LYS A 842 -32.50 28.43 14.22
CA LYS A 842 -31.95 28.55 12.88
C LYS A 842 -33.15 28.65 11.95
N ASN A 843 -33.36 29.81 11.34
CA ASN A 843 -34.28 29.97 10.21
C ASN A 843 -33.95 28.88 9.18
N ASP A 844 -34.85 27.92 9.06
CA ASP A 844 -34.72 26.76 8.20
C ASP A 844 -35.23 27.17 6.81
N ASP A 845 -34.41 27.92 6.07
CA ASP A 845 -34.70 28.48 4.73
C ASP A 845 -34.89 27.40 3.64
N THR A 846 -35.00 26.12 4.00
CA THR A 846 -35.19 25.04 3.05
C THR A 846 -36.57 25.10 2.39
N PRO A 847 -36.68 25.15 1.05
CA PRO A 847 -37.96 25.18 0.36
C PRO A 847 -38.76 23.90 0.62
N VAL A 848 -40.09 24.03 0.73
CA VAL A 848 -41.02 22.94 1.04
C VAL A 848 -41.88 22.62 -0.17
N LEU A 849 -41.95 21.34 -0.55
CA LEU A 849 -42.83 20.83 -1.59
C LEU A 849 -44.19 20.43 -1.00
N ASP A 850 -45.24 21.16 -1.34
CA ASP A 850 -46.62 20.91 -0.89
C ASP A 850 -47.53 20.38 -2.00
N VAL A 851 -48.67 19.82 -1.61
CA VAL A 851 -49.67 19.27 -2.52
C VAL A 851 -50.19 20.39 -3.42
N VAL A 852 -50.34 20.09 -4.72
CA VAL A 852 -50.89 21.06 -5.68
C VAL A 852 -52.35 21.35 -5.30
N PRO A 853 -52.73 22.62 -5.03
CA PRO A 853 -54.11 22.99 -4.73
C PRO A 853 -55.07 22.63 -5.87
N THR A 854 -56.29 22.22 -5.53
CA THR A 854 -57.30 21.69 -6.47
C THR A 854 -57.69 22.66 -7.58
N ASN A 855 -57.54 23.97 -7.35
CA ASN A 855 -57.75 25.05 -8.32
C ASN A 855 -56.63 25.17 -9.37
N MET A 856 -55.41 24.70 -9.09
CA MET A 856 -54.28 24.65 -10.03
C MET A 856 -54.07 23.26 -10.65
N ALA A 857 -54.66 22.21 -10.08
CA ALA A 857 -54.52 20.84 -10.55
C ALA A 857 -54.98 20.63 -12.02
N THR A 858 -55.94 21.43 -12.50
CA THR A 858 -56.44 21.36 -13.88
C THR A 858 -55.44 21.85 -14.92
N ALA A 859 -54.52 22.76 -14.54
CA ALA A 859 -53.50 23.33 -15.43
C ALA A 859 -52.23 22.47 -15.53
N VAL A 860 -52.00 21.55 -14.58
CA VAL A 860 -50.79 20.71 -14.52
C VAL A 860 -51.00 19.33 -15.16
N ARG A 861 -52.24 18.92 -15.43
CA ARG A 861 -52.57 17.63 -16.07
C ARG A 861 -52.08 17.49 -17.53
N SER A 862 -51.60 18.55 -18.16
CA SER A 862 -51.37 18.58 -19.61
C SER A 862 -49.92 18.39 -20.08
N VAL A 863 -48.95 18.04 -19.23
CA VAL A 863 -47.52 18.18 -19.61
C VAL A 863 -46.68 16.88 -19.62
N ALA A 864 -47.05 15.79 -18.94
CA ALA A 864 -46.21 14.59 -18.90
C ALA A 864 -46.95 13.34 -19.40
N GLN A 865 -46.47 12.76 -20.52
CA GLN A 865 -46.89 11.42 -20.96
C GLN A 865 -46.47 10.38 -19.90
N PRO A 866 -47.34 9.42 -19.54
CA PRO A 866 -46.98 8.37 -18.60
C PRO A 866 -45.83 7.52 -19.18
N PHE A 867 -44.73 7.43 -18.45
CA PHE A 867 -43.59 6.59 -18.83
C PHE A 867 -43.39 5.48 -17.80
N HIS A 868 -42.82 4.36 -18.25
CA HIS A 868 -42.64 3.16 -17.44
C HIS A 868 -41.20 3.12 -16.92
N VAL A 869 -41.02 2.90 -15.62
CA VAL A 869 -39.72 2.85 -14.95
C VAL A 869 -39.52 1.47 -14.34
N GLY A 870 -38.42 0.83 -14.69
CA GLY A 870 -38.04 -0.48 -14.16
C GLY A 870 -37.12 -1.21 -15.13
N ASP A 871 -36.15 -1.94 -14.61
CA ASP A 871 -35.27 -2.76 -15.45
C ASP A 871 -35.84 -4.18 -15.59
N LEU A 872 -36.21 -4.55 -16.83
CA LEU A 872 -36.67 -5.89 -17.14
C LEU A 872 -35.51 -6.75 -17.63
N ARG A 873 -35.14 -7.76 -16.85
CA ARG A 873 -34.24 -8.83 -17.28
C ARG A 873 -35.04 -9.95 -17.95
N LEU A 874 -34.60 -10.37 -19.14
CA LEU A 874 -35.28 -11.42 -19.91
C LEU A 874 -35.27 -12.78 -19.19
N ALA A 875 -34.25 -13.05 -18.37
CA ALA A 875 -34.17 -14.27 -17.56
C ALA A 875 -35.26 -14.31 -16.48
N ASP A 876 -35.56 -13.18 -15.86
CA ASP A 876 -36.64 -13.07 -14.86
C ASP A 876 -38.01 -13.13 -15.54
N LEU A 877 -38.14 -12.48 -16.70
CA LEU A 877 -39.34 -12.58 -17.52
C LEU A 877 -39.63 -14.04 -17.89
N ARG A 878 -38.61 -14.82 -18.28
CA ARG A 878 -38.74 -16.26 -18.55
C ARG A 878 -39.28 -17.03 -17.36
N LYS A 879 -38.72 -16.82 -16.16
CA LYS A 879 -39.19 -17.48 -14.93
C LYS A 879 -40.66 -17.12 -14.63
N LEU A 880 -41.01 -15.85 -14.80
CA LEU A 880 -42.36 -15.32 -14.56
C LEU A 880 -43.38 -15.83 -15.58
N MET A 881 -43.01 -15.92 -16.86
CA MET A 881 -43.86 -16.52 -17.91
C MET A 881 -44.10 -18.01 -17.65
N ASN A 882 -43.05 -18.76 -17.30
CA ASN A 882 -43.15 -20.19 -16.98
C ASN A 882 -44.00 -20.43 -15.71
N ALA A 883 -43.87 -19.60 -14.68
CA ALA A 883 -44.70 -19.67 -13.47
C ALA A 883 -46.19 -19.42 -13.76
N ASN A 884 -46.49 -18.59 -14.77
CA ASN A 884 -47.84 -18.31 -15.25
C ASN A 884 -48.35 -19.30 -16.32
N GLY A 885 -47.66 -20.43 -16.53
CA GLY A 885 -48.07 -21.49 -17.44
C GLY A 885 -47.85 -21.20 -18.93
N MET A 886 -46.98 -20.25 -19.28
CA MET A 886 -46.55 -19.98 -20.66
C MET A 886 -45.13 -20.53 -20.87
N GLN A 887 -44.92 -21.32 -21.93
CA GLN A 887 -43.62 -21.92 -22.24
C GLN A 887 -42.69 -20.85 -22.81
N ALA A 888 -41.69 -20.42 -22.03
CA ALA A 888 -40.72 -19.41 -22.42
C ALA A 888 -39.31 -20.01 -22.59
N GLU A 889 -38.76 -19.89 -23.79
CA GLU A 889 -37.46 -20.43 -24.19
C GLU A 889 -36.61 -19.36 -24.87
N PHE A 890 -35.30 -19.36 -24.60
CA PHE A 890 -34.36 -18.49 -25.31
C PHE A 890 -34.00 -19.11 -26.65
N ARG A 891 -34.06 -18.32 -27.74
CA ARG A 891 -33.65 -18.75 -29.08
C ARG A 891 -32.63 -17.79 -29.68
N GLY A 892 -31.35 -17.96 -29.32
CA GLY A 892 -30.21 -17.21 -29.86
C GLY A 892 -30.25 -15.70 -29.59
N GLU A 893 -29.08 -15.06 -29.57
CA GLU A 893 -28.91 -13.59 -29.56
C GLU A 893 -29.86 -12.77 -28.65
N GLY A 894 -30.09 -13.24 -27.42
CA GLY A 894 -30.87 -12.46 -26.43
C GLY A 894 -32.37 -12.31 -26.76
N VAL A 895 -32.95 -13.20 -27.58
CA VAL A 895 -34.39 -13.23 -27.86
C VAL A 895 -35.10 -14.28 -27.00
N LEU A 896 -36.14 -13.87 -26.28
CA LEU A 896 -37.02 -14.76 -25.51
C LEU A 896 -38.29 -15.05 -26.31
N VAL A 897 -38.51 -16.30 -26.67
CA VAL A 897 -39.71 -16.74 -27.39
C VAL A 897 -40.69 -17.39 -26.41
N ILE A 898 -41.93 -16.91 -26.42
CA ILE A 898 -43.00 -17.35 -25.51
C ILE A 898 -44.07 -18.06 -26.35
N ASN A 899 -44.40 -19.30 -25.97
CA ASN A 899 -45.34 -20.21 -26.63
C ASN A 899 -45.08 -20.42 -28.13
N GLY A 900 -43.86 -20.17 -28.62
CA GLY A 900 -43.51 -20.26 -30.04
C GLY A 900 -44.10 -19.15 -30.93
N THR A 901 -44.82 -18.17 -30.35
CA THR A 901 -45.61 -17.19 -31.11
C THR A 901 -45.25 -15.73 -30.83
N VAL A 902 -44.73 -15.42 -29.63
CA VAL A 902 -44.34 -14.06 -29.25
C VAL A 902 -42.84 -14.00 -28.99
N ALA A 903 -42.13 -13.10 -29.66
CA ALA A 903 -40.71 -12.85 -29.43
C ALA A 903 -40.53 -11.55 -28.63
N VAL A 904 -39.77 -11.61 -27.54
CA VAL A 904 -39.40 -10.45 -26.73
C VAL A 904 -37.90 -10.25 -26.83
N ARG A 905 -37.51 -9.06 -27.28
CA ARG A 905 -36.11 -8.64 -27.40
C ARG A 905 -35.86 -7.40 -26.55
N LYS A 906 -34.69 -7.31 -25.96
CA LYS A 906 -34.20 -6.09 -25.29
C LYS A 906 -33.08 -5.50 -26.12
N THR A 907 -33.23 -4.27 -26.58
CA THR A 907 -32.18 -3.55 -27.33
C THR A 907 -31.07 -3.08 -26.39
N ALA A 908 -29.89 -2.76 -26.93
CA ALA A 908 -28.77 -2.23 -26.15
C ALA A 908 -29.07 -0.88 -25.47
N THR A 909 -30.09 -0.14 -25.94
CA THR A 909 -30.59 1.10 -25.33
C THR A 909 -31.61 0.86 -24.21
N GLY A 910 -31.93 -0.40 -23.91
CA GLY A 910 -32.86 -0.79 -22.83
C GLY A 910 -34.33 -0.80 -23.24
N GLN A 911 -34.66 -0.57 -24.52
CA GLN A 911 -36.04 -0.69 -25.01
C GLN A 911 -36.43 -2.16 -25.19
N ILE A 912 -37.69 -2.46 -24.90
CA ILE A 912 -38.25 -3.82 -24.99
C ILE A 912 -39.14 -3.87 -26.22
N GLU A 913 -38.72 -4.64 -27.21
CA GLU A 913 -39.49 -4.91 -28.42
C GLU A 913 -40.26 -6.22 -28.23
N ILE A 914 -41.57 -6.16 -28.47
CA ILE A 914 -42.44 -7.33 -28.43
C ILE A 914 -42.96 -7.51 -29.85
N ASP A 915 -42.51 -8.56 -30.52
CA ASP A 915 -42.96 -8.91 -31.86
C ASP A 915 -43.98 -10.05 -31.79
N GLY A 916 -45.12 -9.84 -32.44
CA GLY A 916 -46.22 -10.80 -32.54
C GLY A 916 -46.28 -11.32 -33.97
N GLY A 917 -45.55 -12.39 -34.26
CA GLY A 917 -45.43 -12.95 -35.60
C GLY A 917 -44.90 -14.37 -35.57
N ALA A 918 -45.51 -15.26 -36.36
CA ALA A 918 -45.37 -16.71 -36.31
C ALA A 918 -43.92 -17.20 -36.52
N TYR A 919 -43.24 -17.55 -35.43
CA TYR A 919 -41.98 -18.30 -35.44
C TYR A 919 -42.26 -19.80 -35.23
N GLY A 920 -43.04 -20.40 -36.13
CA GLY A 920 -43.25 -21.85 -36.16
C GLY A 920 -44.44 -22.30 -37.02
N ASN A 921 -44.26 -23.40 -37.77
CA ASN A 921 -45.32 -24.08 -38.53
C ASN A 921 -46.29 -24.82 -37.59
N LEU A 922 -47.19 -24.10 -36.91
CA LEU A 922 -48.27 -24.70 -36.12
C LEU A 922 -49.63 -23.98 -36.32
N ASP A 923 -50.69 -24.78 -36.12
CA ASP A 923 -52.09 -24.64 -36.52
C ASP A 923 -52.77 -23.28 -36.17
N PRO A 924 -53.37 -22.54 -37.12
CA PRO A 924 -53.96 -21.19 -36.92
C PRO A 924 -55.26 -21.14 -36.10
N ARG A 925 -55.58 -22.19 -35.33
CA ARG A 925 -56.77 -22.26 -34.47
C ARG A 925 -56.52 -21.89 -33.01
N ASN A 926 -55.28 -21.56 -32.64
CA ASN A 926 -54.96 -21.13 -31.28
C ASN A 926 -54.81 -19.61 -31.17
N ASN A 927 -55.23 -19.07 -30.03
CA ASN A 927 -55.62 -17.68 -29.83
C ASN A 927 -54.42 -16.72 -29.72
N ASP A 928 -53.69 -16.48 -30.81
CA ASP A 928 -52.41 -15.73 -30.83
C ASP A 928 -52.52 -14.29 -30.31
N ALA A 929 -53.63 -13.61 -30.56
CA ALA A 929 -53.89 -12.26 -30.05
C ALA A 929 -54.00 -12.21 -28.52
N ALA A 930 -54.44 -13.31 -27.88
CA ALA A 930 -54.54 -13.42 -26.43
C ALA A 930 -53.17 -13.63 -25.79
N THR A 931 -52.26 -14.38 -26.43
CA THR A 931 -50.90 -14.62 -25.93
C THR A 931 -50.08 -13.33 -25.96
N PHE A 932 -50.10 -12.59 -27.07
CA PHE A 932 -49.43 -11.29 -27.17
C PHE A 932 -49.92 -10.30 -26.10
N SER A 933 -51.25 -10.19 -25.93
CA SER A 933 -51.84 -9.28 -24.94
C SER A 933 -51.52 -9.69 -23.50
N ARG A 934 -51.42 -10.99 -23.21
CA ARG A 934 -51.01 -11.51 -21.89
C ARG A 934 -49.55 -11.26 -21.59
N VAL A 935 -48.66 -11.53 -22.54
CA VAL A 935 -47.21 -11.25 -22.42
C VAL A 935 -46.98 -9.76 -22.22
N ARG A 936 -47.63 -8.93 -23.04
CA ARG A 936 -47.60 -7.47 -22.90
C ARG A 936 -48.05 -7.04 -21.51
N ARG A 937 -49.20 -7.51 -21.03
CA ARG A 937 -49.72 -7.17 -19.70
C ARG A 937 -48.76 -7.55 -18.57
N GLN A 938 -48.16 -8.73 -18.61
CA GLN A 938 -47.20 -9.18 -17.60
C GLN A 938 -45.90 -8.37 -17.59
N ILE A 939 -45.46 -7.89 -18.77
CA ILE A 939 -44.33 -6.96 -18.87
C ILE A 939 -44.70 -5.63 -18.21
N TYR A 940 -45.89 -5.10 -18.46
CA TYR A 940 -46.36 -3.85 -17.84
C TYR A 940 -46.59 -3.98 -16.33
N GLU A 941 -47.09 -5.11 -15.83
CA GLU A 941 -47.21 -5.38 -14.39
C GLU A 941 -45.84 -5.45 -13.69
N GLY A 942 -44.78 -5.76 -14.44
CA GLY A 942 -43.40 -5.79 -13.95
C GLY A 942 -42.68 -4.43 -13.97
N LEU A 943 -43.33 -3.36 -14.45
CA LEU A 943 -42.78 -2.01 -14.58
C LEU A 943 -43.60 -1.02 -13.75
N ALA A 944 -42.95 -0.05 -13.11
CA ALA A 944 -43.66 1.02 -12.41
C ALA A 944 -44.21 2.03 -13.42
N VAL A 945 -45.46 2.46 -13.26
CA VAL A 945 -46.04 3.50 -14.10
C VAL A 945 -45.80 4.83 -13.41
N VAL A 946 -44.92 5.66 -13.98
CA VAL A 946 -44.76 7.05 -13.55
C VAL A 946 -45.69 7.89 -14.41
N ALA A 947 -46.92 8.06 -13.94
CA ALA A 947 -47.91 8.88 -14.61
C ALA A 947 -47.74 10.35 -14.22
N GLY A 948 -47.76 11.23 -15.23
CA GLY A 948 -48.24 12.59 -15.05
C GLY A 948 -49.74 12.56 -14.77
N GLY A 949 -50.13 12.95 -13.56
CA GLY A 949 -51.48 13.42 -13.20
C GLY A 949 -52.59 12.38 -13.11
#